data_AF-A0AAD7FAN0-F1
#
_entry.id   AF-A0AAD7FAN0-F1
#
_cell.length_a   1.000
_cell.length_b   1.000
_cell.length_c   1.000
_cell.angle_alpha   90.00
_cell.angle_beta   90.00
_cell.angle_gamma   90.00
#
_symmetry.space_group_name_H-M   'P 1'
#
loop_
_entity.id
_entity.type
_entity.pdbx_description
1 polymer ?
#
loop_
_entity_poly.entity_id
_entity_poly.type
_entity_poly.pdbx_seq_one_letter_code
_entity_poly.pdbx_strand_id
1 'polypeptide(L)'
;MAPRSQRQKQAHKVWDPRGAAAEEDDENTPPSAPPPSQHPSSTKPKSLKAQLIERDARIAELEGLNAILRATLSDVHQTHAAATKSLKSEHDRLTNRNFLPSTTNKSLGSQKRKAEQALTEEIDRKHKRIKSVRQQLYASKKQVERAKKSLQKVQDEYRKLKTWNPKIGNTYSPDARELGRQLTEDGCVAERVEHAVLSCAKAFGIRVKRDEFMSRRTVTRAVDEGGKYGEIQLGREIMESEGFVESSDGTTYRGINLESRHIALLGPSYEPGVDVSDRSLWTRQLRFLEVAPALDHTGQRQFEGTMEASERIADVYTRSPLAAREQRTMEKNDYWRKKIGENKDHAADGKKAFKLSAEYKKDVVLRDLGRKTMEEADLETAILLLSMNEITNDDLMQTGKISYEELAVMPSGAKTALIEQVLERKIGEDTFNSLPEEDQQNALTHVFGGCCCHKDLNALRYGMARVQRVYDTHDIPKPVLLATKANSAVIDLATATDGAAFQRAVESSTRGAIKLLSLLGSLLRHKDGQRGYQDRSSIFMREAKKALHDLEESGQFPGPIQELIQETEQGLGRLYFLLLGDTRSNEASASTFQSAHACIQNLTNHTRHLRRGVSKNTLLQKYTQGESNPCRLLRGAVEIALSRDFRLLEGKHDNRFTIGVL
;
A
#
# COMPACT_ATOMS: atom_id res chain seq x y z
N MET A 1 -12.29 53.11 25.67
CA MET A 1 -11.74 52.65 24.37
C MET A 1 -12.89 52.03 23.58
N ALA A 2 -13.20 52.60 22.42
CA ALA A 2 -14.42 52.34 21.63
C ALA A 2 -14.35 51.01 20.86
N PRO A 3 -15.51 50.39 20.48
CA PRO A 3 -15.55 49.19 19.68
C PRO A 3 -15.65 49.53 18.18
N ARG A 4 -14.92 48.81 17.32
CA ARG A 4 -15.10 48.85 15.87
C ARG A 4 -15.85 47.61 15.40
N SER A 5 -17.12 47.83 15.05
CA SER A 5 -17.94 46.96 14.22
C SER A 5 -17.45 46.98 12.77
N GLN A 6 -17.30 45.81 12.12
CA GLN A 6 -17.40 45.75 10.66
C GLN A 6 -18.23 44.54 10.22
N ARG A 7 -19.28 44.89 9.46
CA ARG A 7 -20.26 44.04 8.80
C ARG A 7 -19.61 43.07 7.81
N GLN A 8 -19.87 41.77 7.95
CA GLN A 8 -19.80 40.82 6.85
C GLN A 8 -21.21 40.65 6.25
N LYS A 9 -21.36 41.00 4.97
CA LYS A 9 -22.53 40.62 4.17
C LYS A 9 -22.35 39.17 3.74
N GLN A 10 -23.15 38.26 4.31
CA GLN A 10 -23.32 36.90 3.79
C GLN A 10 -24.22 36.96 2.56
N ALA A 11 -23.74 36.43 1.43
CA ALA A 11 -24.56 36.05 0.30
C ALA A 11 -24.80 34.54 0.39
N HIS A 12 -25.92 34.14 0.99
CA HIS A 12 -26.43 32.78 0.90
C HIS A 12 -26.98 32.56 -0.51
N LYS A 13 -26.33 31.71 -1.30
CA LYS A 13 -26.92 31.14 -2.51
C LYS A 13 -27.39 29.73 -2.16
N VAL A 14 -28.68 29.64 -1.85
CA VAL A 14 -29.41 28.39 -1.64
C VAL A 14 -29.46 27.66 -2.99
N TRP A 15 -29.08 26.38 -3.00
CA TRP A 15 -29.23 25.49 -4.14
C TRP A 15 -30.49 24.67 -3.90
N ASP A 16 -31.47 24.84 -4.79
CA ASP A 16 -32.77 24.15 -4.79
C ASP A 16 -32.76 23.06 -5.86
N PRO A 17 -32.94 21.76 -5.53
CA PRO A 17 -33.03 20.70 -6.50
C PRO A 17 -34.49 20.20 -6.59
N ARG A 18 -35.40 21.00 -7.15
CA ARG A 18 -36.69 20.51 -7.65
C ARG A 18 -37.09 21.25 -8.91
N GLY A 19 -37.23 20.52 -10.02
CA GLY A 19 -37.94 21.01 -11.20
C GLY A 19 -37.38 20.47 -12.51
N ALA A 20 -37.91 19.34 -12.97
CA ALA A 20 -38.36 19.13 -14.35
C ALA A 20 -38.69 17.65 -14.55
N ALA A 21 -39.95 17.30 -14.28
CA ALA A 21 -40.59 16.13 -14.83
C ALA A 21 -41.39 16.57 -16.07
N ALA A 22 -41.35 15.70 -17.09
CA ALA A 22 -42.31 15.50 -18.17
C ALA A 22 -42.65 16.67 -19.12
N GLU A 23 -42.18 16.53 -20.36
CA GLU A 23 -43.03 16.72 -21.55
C GLU A 23 -42.69 15.58 -22.53
N GLU A 24 -43.69 14.72 -22.76
CA GLU A 24 -43.73 13.74 -23.83
C GLU A 24 -44.01 14.48 -25.13
N ASP A 25 -43.20 14.25 -26.16
CA ASP A 25 -43.61 14.44 -27.54
C ASP A 25 -43.13 13.24 -28.36
N ASP A 26 -44.14 12.63 -28.98
CA ASP A 26 -44.11 11.48 -29.86
C ASP A 26 -43.55 11.87 -31.26
N GLU A 27 -43.20 10.88 -32.07
CA GLU A 27 -42.68 10.95 -33.45
C GLU A 27 -41.18 11.22 -33.65
N ASN A 28 -40.38 10.14 -33.76
CA ASN A 28 -39.62 9.89 -34.99
C ASN A 28 -38.91 8.52 -34.99
N THR A 29 -39.26 7.72 -35.99
CA THR A 29 -38.57 6.51 -36.44
C THR A 29 -37.08 6.77 -36.72
N PRO A 30 -36.14 5.93 -36.26
CA PRO A 30 -34.73 6.12 -36.54
C PRO A 30 -34.43 5.77 -38.01
N PRO A 31 -33.65 6.58 -38.75
CA PRO A 31 -33.21 6.21 -40.09
C PRO A 31 -32.19 5.07 -39.99
N SER A 32 -32.38 4.07 -40.86
CA SER A 32 -31.48 2.94 -41.09
C SER A 32 -30.01 3.35 -41.20
N ALA A 33 -29.15 2.62 -40.48
CA ALA A 33 -27.71 2.80 -40.48
C ALA A 33 -27.13 2.76 -41.91
N PRO A 34 -26.23 3.69 -42.29
CA PRO A 34 -25.52 3.61 -43.55
C PRO A 34 -24.50 2.44 -43.53
N PRO A 35 -24.21 1.82 -44.68
CA PRO A 35 -23.28 0.71 -44.76
C PRO A 35 -21.86 1.14 -44.38
N PRO A 36 -21.03 0.21 -43.86
CA PRO A 36 -19.70 0.52 -43.34
C PRO A 36 -18.82 1.06 -44.46
N SER A 37 -18.47 2.34 -44.37
CA SER A 37 -17.46 2.94 -45.24
C SER A 37 -16.12 2.27 -44.95
N GLN A 38 -15.48 1.75 -46.00
CA GLN A 38 -14.11 1.23 -45.94
C GLN A 38 -13.19 2.30 -45.34
N HIS A 39 -12.75 2.09 -44.10
CA HIS A 39 -11.77 2.95 -43.46
C HIS A 39 -10.44 2.84 -44.22
N PRO A 40 -9.86 3.95 -44.71
CA PRO A 40 -8.50 3.93 -45.22
C PRO A 40 -7.55 3.56 -44.06
N SER A 41 -6.63 2.64 -44.36
CA SER A 41 -5.60 2.10 -43.47
C SER A 41 -5.12 3.08 -42.40
N SER A 42 -5.22 2.67 -41.13
CA SER A 42 -4.82 3.46 -39.95
C SER A 42 -3.32 3.75 -39.93
N THR A 43 -2.90 4.84 -40.58
CA THR A 43 -1.60 5.44 -40.29
C THR A 43 -1.68 6.05 -38.89
N LYS A 44 -0.82 5.61 -37.96
CA LYS A 44 -0.73 6.14 -36.60
C LYS A 44 -0.77 7.68 -36.63
N PRO A 45 -1.56 8.33 -35.75
CA PRO A 45 -1.65 9.79 -35.74
C PRO A 45 -0.27 10.41 -35.58
N LYS A 46 0.14 11.23 -36.55
CA LYS A 46 1.41 11.97 -36.52
C LYS A 46 1.46 12.83 -35.25
N SER A 47 2.62 12.88 -34.59
CA SER A 47 2.81 13.75 -33.42
C SER A 47 2.49 15.21 -33.76
N LEU A 48 1.94 15.97 -32.81
CA LEU A 48 1.56 17.38 -33.04
C LEU A 48 2.73 18.24 -33.56
N LYS A 49 3.96 17.93 -33.13
CA LYS A 49 5.17 18.57 -33.64
C LYS A 49 5.40 18.29 -35.13
N ALA A 50 5.20 17.06 -35.58
CA ALA A 50 5.29 16.71 -37.00
C ALA A 50 4.18 17.39 -37.82
N GLN A 51 2.97 17.47 -37.27
CA GLN A 51 1.87 18.18 -37.92
C GLN A 51 2.12 19.70 -38.04
N LEU A 52 2.81 20.33 -37.08
CA LEU A 52 3.22 21.73 -37.16
C LEU A 52 4.19 21.95 -38.33
N ILE A 53 5.25 21.13 -38.41
CA ILE A 53 6.27 21.21 -39.48
C ILE A 53 5.63 21.03 -40.86
N GLU A 54 4.74 20.05 -41.02
CA GLU A 54 4.06 19.78 -42.29
C GLU A 54 3.14 20.94 -42.72
N ARG A 55 2.44 21.56 -41.76
CA ARG A 55 1.56 22.71 -42.04
C ARG A 55 2.36 23.97 -42.40
N ASP A 56 3.49 24.22 -41.72
CA ASP A 56 4.39 25.33 -42.06
C ASP A 56 4.94 25.19 -43.48
N ALA A 57 5.39 23.99 -43.86
CA ALA A 57 5.85 23.71 -45.22
C ALA A 57 4.75 23.95 -46.26
N ARG A 58 3.51 23.54 -45.97
CA ARG A 58 2.36 23.76 -46.87
C ARG A 58 2.01 25.24 -47.04
N ILE A 59 2.14 26.05 -45.99
CA ILE A 59 1.93 27.50 -46.09
C ILE A 59 2.98 28.14 -47.00
N ALA A 60 4.26 27.77 -46.83
CA ALA A 60 5.35 28.29 -47.68
C ALA A 60 5.13 27.96 -49.16
N GLU A 61 4.70 26.73 -49.47
CA GLU A 61 4.37 26.31 -50.84
C GLU A 61 3.23 27.16 -51.44
N LEU A 62 2.14 27.37 -50.69
CA LEU A 62 1.00 28.18 -51.14
C LEU A 62 1.34 29.66 -51.28
N GLU A 63 2.25 30.19 -50.46
CA GLU A 63 2.75 31.56 -50.60
C GLU A 63 3.62 31.70 -51.86
N GLY A 64 4.43 30.70 -52.19
CA GLY A 64 5.17 30.62 -53.46
C GLY A 64 4.23 30.63 -54.66
N LEU A 65 3.18 29.80 -54.66
CA LEU A 65 2.17 29.77 -55.73
C LEU A 65 1.45 31.13 -55.88
N ASN A 66 1.14 31.80 -54.76
CA ASN A 66 0.54 33.13 -54.79
C ASN A 66 1.48 34.18 -55.41
N ALA A 67 2.80 34.09 -55.16
CA ALA A 67 3.78 34.99 -55.76
C ALA A 67 3.83 34.81 -57.29
N ILE A 68 3.86 33.56 -57.77
CA ILE A 68 3.83 33.24 -59.20
C ILE A 68 2.57 33.79 -59.85
N LEU A 69 1.39 33.55 -59.26
CA LEU A 69 0.11 34.05 -59.80
C LEU A 69 0.05 35.58 -59.87
N ARG A 70 0.63 36.31 -58.90
CA ARG A 70 0.72 37.77 -58.94
C ARG A 70 1.62 38.24 -60.08
N ALA A 71 2.77 37.58 -60.27
CA ALA A 71 3.66 37.88 -61.38
C ALA A 71 2.98 37.65 -62.73
N THR A 72 2.31 36.52 -62.91
CA THR A 72 1.52 36.24 -64.13
C THR A 72 0.41 37.26 -64.35
N LEU A 73 -0.30 37.68 -63.30
CA LEU A 73 -1.34 38.71 -63.43
C LEU A 73 -0.76 40.07 -63.85
N SER A 74 0.41 40.43 -63.30
CA SER A 74 1.13 41.66 -63.69
C SER A 74 1.57 41.62 -65.15
N ASP A 75 2.13 40.49 -65.61
CA ASP A 75 2.53 40.29 -67.00
C ASP A 75 1.31 40.35 -67.95
N VAL A 76 0.21 39.70 -67.58
CA VAL A 76 -1.06 39.80 -68.33
C VAL A 76 -1.59 41.24 -68.38
N HIS A 77 -1.46 42.02 -67.31
CA HIS A 77 -1.84 43.43 -67.32
C HIS A 77 -0.91 44.27 -68.22
N GLN A 78 0.40 44.03 -68.19
CA GLN A 78 1.37 44.73 -69.04
C GLN A 78 1.17 44.41 -70.51
N THR A 79 0.99 43.13 -70.86
CA THR A 79 0.69 42.71 -72.24
C THR A 79 -0.66 43.23 -72.72
N HIS A 80 -1.68 43.27 -71.84
CA HIS A 80 -2.96 43.90 -72.16
C HIS A 80 -2.82 45.41 -72.39
N ALA A 81 -2.06 46.12 -71.55
CA ALA A 81 -1.83 47.55 -71.70
C ALA A 81 -1.03 47.87 -72.98
N ALA A 82 0.00 47.08 -73.29
CA ALA A 82 0.79 47.20 -74.52
C ALA A 82 -0.07 46.93 -75.76
N ALA A 83 -0.88 45.87 -75.74
CA ALA A 83 -1.85 45.60 -76.79
C ALA A 83 -2.81 46.78 -76.94
N THR A 84 -3.46 47.25 -75.86
CA THR A 84 -4.38 48.39 -75.88
C THR A 84 -3.74 49.65 -76.48
N LYS A 85 -2.47 49.93 -76.14
CA LYS A 85 -1.72 51.06 -76.70
C LYS A 85 -1.42 50.89 -78.20
N SER A 86 -0.98 49.71 -78.61
CA SER A 86 -0.77 49.36 -80.02
C SER A 86 -2.06 49.52 -80.82
N LEU A 87 -3.17 49.04 -80.26
CA LEU A 87 -4.50 49.09 -80.88
C LEU A 87 -5.02 50.51 -81.02
N LYS A 88 -4.83 51.36 -80.00
CA LYS A 88 -5.13 52.80 -80.12
C LYS A 88 -4.32 53.44 -81.24
N SER A 89 -3.02 53.15 -81.33
CA SER A 89 -2.18 53.70 -82.39
C SER A 89 -2.55 53.20 -83.80
N GLU A 90 -2.98 51.94 -83.93
CA GLU A 90 -3.49 51.36 -85.17
C GLU A 90 -4.83 52.02 -85.57
N HIS A 91 -5.72 52.20 -84.60
CA HIS A 91 -7.01 52.88 -84.78
C HIS A 91 -6.82 54.34 -85.21
N ASP A 92 -5.91 55.08 -84.56
CA ASP A 92 -5.57 56.46 -84.91
C ASP A 92 -4.97 56.54 -86.33
N ARG A 93 -4.09 55.60 -86.69
CA ARG A 93 -3.55 55.47 -88.07
C ARG A 93 -4.65 55.24 -89.10
N LEU A 94 -5.58 54.31 -88.83
CA LEU A 94 -6.69 54.01 -89.73
C LEU A 94 -7.69 55.18 -89.83
N THR A 95 -7.88 55.93 -88.75
CA THR A 95 -8.77 57.10 -88.71
C THR A 95 -8.18 58.27 -89.50
N ASN A 96 -6.86 58.51 -89.39
CA ASN A 96 -6.14 59.52 -90.16
C ASN A 96 -5.99 59.17 -91.66
N ARG A 97 -6.10 57.89 -92.05
CA ARG A 97 -6.00 57.46 -93.46
C ARG A 97 -7.28 57.70 -94.28
N ASN A 98 -8.33 58.26 -93.69
CA ASN A 98 -9.62 58.54 -94.35
C ASN A 98 -9.64 59.83 -95.21
N PHE A 99 -8.48 60.37 -95.60
CA PHE A 99 -8.36 61.59 -96.41
C PHE A 99 -7.97 61.30 -97.88
N LEU A 100 -8.60 60.32 -98.54
CA LEU A 100 -8.41 60.05 -99.99
C LEU A 100 -9.72 59.64 -100.71
N PRO A 101 -9.85 59.86 -102.04
CA PRO A 101 -11.15 59.94 -102.73
C PRO A 101 -11.81 58.59 -103.11
N SER A 102 -13.02 58.41 -102.59
CA SER A 102 -14.29 57.84 -103.13
C SER A 102 -14.42 56.62 -104.08
N THR A 103 -13.41 55.84 -104.50
CA THR A 103 -13.68 54.67 -105.40
C THR A 103 -13.27 53.27 -104.92
N THR A 104 -12.71 53.11 -103.71
CA THR A 104 -12.35 51.79 -103.15
C THR A 104 -12.95 51.52 -101.76
N ASN A 105 -14.16 52.02 -101.51
CA ASN A 105 -14.73 52.11 -100.15
C ASN A 105 -15.37 50.82 -99.59
N LYS A 106 -15.76 49.85 -100.43
CA LYS A 106 -16.43 48.62 -99.95
C LYS A 106 -15.48 47.55 -99.42
N SER A 107 -14.31 47.36 -100.04
CA SER A 107 -13.33 46.33 -99.65
C SER A 107 -12.64 46.68 -98.31
N LEU A 108 -12.20 47.93 -98.16
CA LEU A 108 -11.57 48.43 -96.92
C LEU A 108 -12.52 48.38 -95.71
N GLY A 109 -13.80 48.69 -95.90
CA GLY A 109 -14.82 48.61 -94.84
C GLY A 109 -15.00 47.18 -94.31
N SER A 110 -14.92 46.17 -95.19
CA SER A 110 -15.02 44.76 -94.80
C SER A 110 -13.78 44.27 -94.02
N GLN A 111 -12.58 44.72 -94.42
CA GLN A 111 -11.33 44.40 -93.71
C GLN A 111 -11.27 45.08 -92.35
N LYS A 112 -11.71 46.34 -92.26
CA LYS A 112 -11.81 47.07 -90.99
C LYS A 112 -12.74 46.37 -90.00
N ARG A 113 -13.94 45.96 -90.44
CA ARG A 113 -14.89 45.21 -89.59
C ARG A 113 -14.34 43.86 -89.12
N LYS A 114 -13.64 43.12 -89.99
CA LYS A 114 -12.98 41.86 -89.61
C LYS A 114 -11.87 42.07 -88.59
N ALA A 115 -11.07 43.13 -88.75
CA ALA A 115 -10.03 43.49 -87.79
C ALA A 115 -10.61 43.94 -86.44
N GLU A 116 -11.66 44.76 -86.45
CA GLU A 116 -12.39 45.18 -85.23
C GLU A 116 -13.03 43.98 -84.51
N GLN A 117 -13.63 43.04 -85.23
CA GLN A 117 -14.23 41.84 -84.65
C GLN A 117 -13.19 40.89 -84.05
N ALA A 118 -12.11 40.59 -84.79
CA ALA A 118 -10.99 39.77 -84.29
C ALA A 118 -10.37 40.40 -83.04
N LEU A 119 -10.37 41.73 -82.99
CA LEU A 119 -9.87 42.48 -81.86
C LEU A 119 -10.76 42.37 -80.62
N THR A 120 -12.08 42.55 -80.79
CA THR A 120 -13.05 42.36 -79.71
C THR A 120 -12.93 40.94 -79.12
N GLU A 121 -12.78 39.93 -79.97
CA GLU A 121 -12.58 38.54 -79.55
C GLU A 121 -11.26 38.32 -78.78
N GLU A 122 -10.18 39.01 -79.15
CA GLU A 122 -8.92 38.95 -78.39
C GLU A 122 -9.03 39.63 -77.02
N ILE A 123 -9.68 40.80 -76.96
CA ILE A 123 -9.95 41.51 -75.70
C ILE A 123 -10.81 40.64 -74.78
N ASP A 124 -11.87 40.03 -75.30
CA ASP A 124 -12.74 39.14 -74.52
C ASP A 124 -12.01 37.89 -74.03
N ARG A 125 -11.13 37.30 -74.84
CA ARG A 125 -10.28 36.18 -74.41
C ARG A 125 -9.35 36.60 -73.27
N LYS A 126 -8.72 37.77 -73.36
CA LYS A 126 -7.85 38.31 -72.29
C LYS A 126 -8.66 38.64 -71.04
N HIS A 127 -9.85 39.21 -71.16
CA HIS A 127 -10.76 39.44 -70.03
C HIS A 127 -11.17 38.15 -69.32
N LYS A 128 -11.55 37.11 -70.08
CA LYS A 128 -11.87 35.78 -69.52
C LYS A 128 -10.67 35.19 -68.77
N ARG A 129 -9.46 35.31 -69.33
CA ARG A 129 -8.23 34.84 -68.67
C ARG A 129 -7.92 35.63 -67.40
N ILE A 130 -8.05 36.96 -67.42
CA ILE A 130 -7.89 37.82 -66.22
C ILE A 130 -8.89 37.40 -65.14
N LYS A 131 -10.16 37.17 -65.51
CA LYS A 131 -11.19 36.72 -64.57
C LYS A 131 -10.84 35.36 -63.94
N SER A 132 -10.39 34.39 -64.75
CA SER A 132 -9.95 33.07 -64.28
C SER A 132 -8.76 33.17 -63.31
N VAL A 133 -7.74 33.96 -63.65
CA VAL A 133 -6.56 34.17 -62.80
C VAL A 133 -6.94 34.86 -61.49
N ARG A 134 -7.85 35.84 -61.52
CA ARG A 134 -8.37 36.49 -60.30
C ARG A 134 -9.12 35.51 -59.40
N GLN A 135 -9.91 34.61 -59.97
CA GLN A 135 -10.61 33.57 -59.21
C GLN A 135 -9.64 32.57 -58.56
N GLN A 136 -8.64 32.12 -59.31
CA GLN A 136 -7.58 31.25 -58.77
C GLN A 136 -6.79 31.94 -57.66
N LEU A 137 -6.38 33.20 -57.87
CA LEU A 137 -5.69 34.00 -56.84
C LEU A 137 -6.55 34.15 -55.58
N TYR A 138 -7.85 34.40 -55.73
CA TYR A 138 -8.77 34.47 -54.59
C TYR A 138 -8.88 33.13 -53.85
N ALA A 139 -9.01 32.02 -54.58
CA ALA A 139 -9.07 30.68 -54.01
C ALA A 139 -7.78 30.32 -53.25
N SER A 140 -6.61 30.56 -53.85
CA SER A 140 -5.30 30.35 -53.22
C SER A 140 -5.11 31.24 -51.99
N LYS A 141 -5.52 32.51 -52.03
CA LYS A 141 -5.53 33.39 -50.84
C LYS A 141 -6.41 32.81 -49.72
N LYS A 142 -7.62 32.35 -50.04
CA LYS A 142 -8.51 31.72 -49.04
C LYS A 142 -7.94 30.43 -48.47
N GLN A 143 -7.24 29.62 -49.27
CA GLN A 143 -6.56 28.42 -48.80
C GLN A 143 -5.43 28.77 -47.83
N VAL A 144 -4.60 29.78 -48.13
CA VAL A 144 -3.55 30.28 -47.21
C VAL A 144 -4.16 30.74 -45.89
N GLU A 145 -5.24 31.53 -45.93
CA GLU A 145 -5.90 32.00 -44.71
C GLU A 145 -6.45 30.85 -43.84
N ARG A 146 -7.06 29.83 -44.46
CA ARG A 146 -7.51 28.63 -43.74
C ARG A 146 -6.35 27.85 -43.15
N ALA A 147 -5.26 27.70 -43.89
CA ALA A 147 -4.05 27.01 -43.43
C ALA A 147 -3.42 27.75 -42.22
N LYS A 148 -3.31 29.08 -42.29
CA LYS A 148 -2.83 29.92 -41.17
C LYS A 148 -3.69 29.78 -39.92
N LYS A 149 -5.03 29.81 -40.05
CA LYS A 149 -5.94 29.58 -38.91
C LYS A 149 -5.79 28.18 -38.32
N SER A 150 -5.65 27.16 -39.16
CA SER A 150 -5.42 25.79 -38.69
C SER A 150 -4.07 25.65 -37.98
N LEU A 151 -3.01 26.26 -38.52
CA LEU A 151 -1.70 26.27 -37.88
C LEU A 151 -1.77 26.95 -36.51
N GLN A 152 -2.41 28.11 -36.42
CA GLN A 152 -2.59 28.84 -35.17
C GLN A 152 -3.30 27.97 -34.11
N LYS A 153 -4.39 27.28 -34.49
CA LYS A 153 -5.09 26.35 -33.59
C LYS A 153 -4.18 25.25 -33.06
N VAL A 154 -3.38 24.63 -33.93
CA VAL A 154 -2.46 23.54 -33.57
C VAL A 154 -1.30 24.07 -32.72
N GLN A 155 -0.81 25.29 -33.00
CA GLN A 155 0.19 25.95 -32.17
C GLN A 155 -0.36 26.25 -30.78
N ASP A 156 -1.62 26.68 -30.67
CA ASP A 156 -2.26 26.94 -29.38
C ASP A 156 -2.51 25.65 -28.59
N GLU A 157 -2.95 24.57 -29.24
CA GLU A 157 -3.03 23.23 -28.63
C GLU A 157 -1.66 22.72 -28.18
N TYR A 158 -0.63 22.88 -29.01
CA TYR A 158 0.74 22.51 -28.66
C TYR A 158 1.27 23.33 -27.48
N ARG A 159 1.00 24.64 -27.43
CA ARG A 159 1.36 25.52 -26.30
C ARG A 159 0.65 25.12 -25.02
N LYS A 160 -0.63 24.72 -25.11
CA LYS A 160 -1.39 24.17 -23.98
C LYS A 160 -0.78 22.87 -23.46
N LEU A 161 -0.44 21.93 -24.34
CA LEU A 161 0.21 20.68 -23.95
C LEU A 161 1.62 20.86 -23.40
N LYS A 162 2.35 21.86 -23.90
CA LYS A 162 3.68 22.21 -23.41
C LYS A 162 3.64 22.96 -22.09
N THR A 163 2.48 23.45 -21.65
CA THR A 163 2.34 24.20 -20.40
C THR A 163 1.53 23.41 -19.40
N TRP A 164 2.16 22.99 -18.30
CA TRP A 164 1.42 22.39 -17.21
C TRP A 164 1.03 23.47 -16.19
N ASN A 165 -0.25 23.49 -15.82
CA ASN A 165 -0.79 24.34 -14.78
C ASN A 165 -1.12 23.48 -13.54
N PRO A 166 -0.36 23.61 -12.44
CA PRO A 166 -0.60 22.83 -11.23
C PRO A 166 -1.83 23.32 -10.43
N LYS A 167 -2.47 24.43 -10.85
CA LYS A 167 -3.63 25.03 -10.18
C LYS A 167 -4.89 24.98 -11.04
N ILE A 168 -6.01 24.76 -10.37
CA ILE A 168 -7.36 24.98 -10.89
C ILE A 168 -7.93 26.15 -10.09
N GLY A 169 -8.01 27.34 -10.72
CA GLY A 169 -8.31 28.58 -10.01
C GLY A 169 -7.21 28.95 -9.01
N ASN A 170 -7.59 29.20 -7.75
CA ASN A 170 -6.65 29.55 -6.66
C ASN A 170 -6.18 28.34 -5.84
N THR A 171 -6.59 27.13 -6.20
CA THR A 171 -6.26 25.89 -5.49
C THR A 171 -5.39 24.98 -6.35
N TYR A 172 -4.48 24.24 -5.72
CA TYR A 172 -3.72 23.19 -6.41
C TYR A 172 -4.66 22.07 -6.87
N SER A 173 -4.44 21.55 -8.07
CA SER A 173 -5.22 20.43 -8.59
C SER A 173 -4.97 19.16 -7.75
N PRO A 174 -5.93 18.22 -7.72
CA PRO A 174 -5.71 16.92 -7.11
C PRO A 174 -4.44 16.23 -7.61
N ASP A 175 -4.22 16.22 -8.93
CA ASP A 175 -3.03 15.62 -9.56
C ASP A 175 -1.73 16.28 -9.11
N ALA A 176 -1.71 17.61 -8.92
CA ALA A 176 -0.52 18.30 -8.44
C ALA A 176 -0.22 17.92 -6.98
N ARG A 177 -1.24 17.90 -6.11
CA ARG A 177 -1.09 17.48 -4.70
C ARG A 177 -0.65 16.01 -4.60
N GLU A 178 -1.21 15.16 -5.45
CA GLU A 178 -0.84 13.75 -5.56
C GLU A 178 0.62 13.57 -6.00
N LEU A 179 1.07 14.28 -7.04
CA LEU A 179 2.47 14.27 -7.44
C LEU A 179 3.40 14.68 -6.29
N GLY A 180 2.99 15.68 -5.48
CA GLY A 180 3.75 16.09 -4.29
C GLY A 180 3.85 15.01 -3.22
N ARG A 181 2.77 14.24 -3.01
CA ARG A 181 2.76 13.08 -2.11
C ARG A 181 3.66 11.97 -2.62
N GLN A 182 3.45 11.53 -3.86
CA GLN A 182 4.22 10.44 -4.48
C GLN A 182 5.72 10.71 -4.45
N LEU A 183 6.13 11.94 -4.82
CA LEU A 183 7.55 12.29 -4.74
C LEU A 183 8.08 12.23 -3.31
N THR A 184 7.28 12.61 -2.31
CA THR A 184 7.69 12.52 -0.90
C THR A 184 7.79 11.08 -0.43
N GLU A 185 6.86 10.24 -0.84
CA GLU A 185 6.87 8.78 -0.62
C GLU A 185 8.10 8.12 -1.25
N ASP A 186 8.48 8.54 -2.46
CA ASP A 186 9.69 8.14 -3.17
C ASP A 186 11.00 8.71 -2.55
N GLY A 187 10.91 9.36 -1.39
CA GLY A 187 12.06 9.86 -0.62
C GLY A 187 12.49 11.29 -0.96
N CYS A 188 11.74 12.02 -1.79
CA CYS A 188 12.01 13.44 -2.03
C CYS A 188 11.59 14.27 -0.81
N VAL A 189 12.55 14.95 -0.17
CA VAL A 189 12.21 15.89 0.91
C VAL A 189 11.25 16.96 0.37
N ALA A 190 10.20 17.30 1.11
CA ALA A 190 9.16 18.24 0.69
C ALA A 190 9.69 19.60 0.17
N GLU A 191 10.83 20.06 0.66
CA GLU A 191 11.52 21.28 0.20
C GLU A 191 12.13 21.15 -1.20
N ARG A 192 12.44 19.93 -1.63
CA ARG A 192 13.06 19.60 -2.93
C ARG A 192 12.06 19.17 -3.99
N VAL A 193 10.80 18.91 -3.63
CA VAL A 193 9.75 18.50 -4.57
C VAL A 193 9.58 19.51 -5.71
N GLU A 194 9.54 20.81 -5.42
CA GLU A 194 9.50 21.85 -6.46
C GLU A 194 10.68 21.73 -7.43
N HIS A 195 11.90 21.64 -6.88
CA HIS A 195 13.10 21.54 -7.70
C HIS A 195 13.09 20.28 -8.58
N ALA A 196 12.67 19.14 -8.03
CA ALA A 196 12.56 17.87 -8.75
C ALA A 196 11.58 18.01 -9.93
N VAL A 197 10.38 18.52 -9.67
CA VAL A 197 9.33 18.69 -10.70
C VAL A 197 9.76 19.68 -11.78
N LEU A 198 10.32 20.83 -11.40
CA LEU A 198 10.81 21.82 -12.37
C LEU A 198 11.96 21.29 -13.21
N SER A 199 12.85 20.48 -12.63
CA SER A 199 13.98 19.87 -13.34
C SER A 199 13.48 18.83 -14.36
N CYS A 200 12.57 17.95 -13.96
CA CYS A 200 11.94 16.98 -14.86
C CYS A 200 11.16 17.68 -15.98
N ALA A 201 10.32 18.66 -15.63
CA ALA A 201 9.57 19.42 -16.62
C ALA A 201 10.49 20.12 -17.63
N LYS A 202 11.59 20.73 -17.18
CA LYS A 202 12.61 21.32 -18.05
C LYS A 202 13.22 20.29 -18.99
N ALA A 203 13.56 19.10 -18.50
CA ALA A 203 14.11 18.01 -19.32
C ALA A 203 13.12 17.54 -20.40
N PHE A 204 11.82 17.48 -20.08
CA PHE A 204 10.76 17.14 -21.03
C PHE A 204 10.29 18.31 -21.90
N GLY A 205 10.90 19.50 -21.75
CA GLY A 205 10.49 20.71 -22.47
C GLY A 205 9.11 21.24 -22.06
N ILE A 206 8.58 20.82 -20.91
CA ILE A 206 7.34 21.29 -20.32
C ILE A 206 7.61 22.57 -19.55
N ARG A 207 6.82 23.61 -19.82
CA ARG A 207 6.82 24.86 -19.06
C ARG A 207 5.84 24.70 -17.90
N VAL A 208 6.36 24.62 -16.69
CA VAL A 208 5.55 24.81 -15.49
C VAL A 208 5.40 26.31 -15.26
N LYS A 209 4.20 26.77 -14.91
CA LYS A 209 4.02 28.13 -14.42
C LYS A 209 4.75 28.27 -13.07
N ARG A 210 5.97 28.80 -13.13
CA ARG A 210 6.98 28.66 -12.07
C ARG A 210 6.56 29.31 -10.75
N ASP A 211 5.91 30.47 -10.82
CA ASP A 211 5.42 31.21 -9.64
C ASP A 211 4.20 30.54 -8.97
N GLU A 212 3.76 29.41 -9.52
CA GLU A 212 2.55 28.70 -9.11
C GLU A 212 2.81 27.28 -8.63
N PHE A 213 4.06 26.82 -8.51
CA PHE A 213 4.31 25.46 -7.98
C PHE A 213 4.25 25.40 -6.45
N MET A 214 3.98 24.21 -5.91
CA MET A 214 3.77 23.98 -4.48
C MET A 214 5.02 24.29 -3.66
N SER A 215 4.88 25.19 -2.69
CA SER A 215 5.90 25.42 -1.67
C SER A 215 6.03 24.21 -0.74
N ARG A 216 7.16 24.11 -0.01
CA ARG A 216 7.37 23.10 1.05
C ARG A 216 6.14 22.91 1.94
N ARG A 217 5.58 24.02 2.45
CA ARG A 217 4.39 24.02 3.33
C ARG A 217 3.17 23.41 2.64
N THR A 218 3.00 23.66 1.35
CA THR A 218 1.88 23.12 0.58
C THR A 218 2.05 21.62 0.33
N VAL A 219 3.27 21.18 0.00
CA VAL A 219 3.58 19.75 -0.14
C VAL A 219 3.33 19.01 1.18
N THR A 220 3.81 19.53 2.32
CA THR A 220 3.54 18.92 3.63
C THR A 220 2.03 18.81 3.90
N ARG A 221 1.24 19.86 3.60
CA ARG A 221 -0.22 19.78 3.73
C ARG A 221 -0.87 18.77 2.80
N ALA A 222 -0.32 18.56 1.60
CA ALA A 222 -0.80 17.53 0.69
C ALA A 222 -0.50 16.12 1.21
N VAL A 223 0.64 15.94 1.89
CA VAL A 223 0.99 14.69 2.60
C VAL A 223 0.04 14.48 3.79
N ASP A 224 -0.18 15.51 4.62
CA ASP A 224 -1.13 15.45 5.74
C ASP A 224 -2.55 15.11 5.25
N GLU A 225 -2.98 15.70 4.12
CA GLU A 225 -4.24 15.37 3.45
C GLU A 225 -4.29 13.87 3.06
N GLY A 226 -3.20 13.33 2.52
CA GLY A 226 -3.09 11.90 2.20
C GLY A 226 -3.23 11.00 3.45
N GLY A 227 -2.62 11.41 4.56
CA GLY A 227 -2.78 10.71 5.85
C GLY A 227 -4.24 10.70 6.32
N LYS A 228 -4.98 11.80 6.14
CA LYS A 228 -6.42 11.85 6.43
C LYS A 228 -7.24 10.96 5.50
N TYR A 229 -6.89 10.85 4.23
CA TYR A 229 -7.52 9.87 3.34
C TYR A 229 -7.26 8.43 3.79
N GLY A 230 -6.06 8.12 4.27
CA GLY A 230 -5.74 6.84 4.88
C GLY A 230 -6.61 6.53 6.10
N GLU A 231 -6.81 7.49 7.01
CA GLU A 231 -7.71 7.33 8.16
C GLU A 231 -9.18 7.11 7.75
N ILE A 232 -9.67 7.86 6.74
CA ILE A 232 -11.03 7.69 6.20
C ILE A 232 -11.21 6.29 5.60
N GLN A 233 -10.24 5.85 4.79
CA GLN A 233 -10.24 4.52 4.18
C GLN A 233 -10.26 3.44 5.27
N LEU A 234 -9.37 3.55 6.25
CA LEU A 234 -9.26 2.58 7.34
C LEU A 234 -10.54 2.52 8.17
N GLY A 235 -11.16 3.65 8.49
CA GLY A 235 -12.46 3.69 9.18
C GLY A 235 -13.55 2.96 8.40
N ARG A 236 -13.63 3.19 7.08
CA ARG A 236 -14.57 2.45 6.21
C ARG A 236 -14.29 0.95 6.20
N GLU A 237 -13.03 0.56 6.01
CA GLU A 237 -12.62 -0.85 5.95
C GLU A 237 -12.90 -1.58 7.28
N ILE A 238 -12.67 -0.95 8.42
CA ILE A 238 -13.00 -1.51 9.74
C ILE A 238 -14.51 -1.74 9.89
N MET A 239 -15.33 -0.76 9.48
CA MET A 239 -16.79 -0.87 9.54
C MET A 239 -17.34 -1.98 8.64
N GLU A 240 -16.71 -2.22 7.49
CA GLU A 240 -17.15 -3.24 6.55
C GLU A 240 -16.58 -4.64 6.86
N SER A 241 -15.41 -4.72 7.52
CA SER A 241 -14.78 -5.99 7.91
C SER A 241 -15.55 -6.69 9.04
N GLU A 242 -15.41 -8.01 9.12
CA GLU A 242 -15.90 -8.81 10.26
C GLU A 242 -15.04 -8.58 11.50
N GLY A 243 -13.73 -8.41 11.30
CA GLY A 243 -12.79 -8.03 12.34
C GLY A 243 -11.40 -7.72 11.81
N PHE A 244 -10.51 -7.31 12.69
CA PHE A 244 -9.12 -7.02 12.35
C PHE A 244 -8.15 -7.35 13.48
N VAL A 245 -6.87 -7.50 13.11
CA VAL A 245 -5.76 -7.68 14.05
C VAL A 245 -4.88 -6.45 14.02
N GLU A 246 -4.68 -5.82 15.17
CA GLU A 246 -3.71 -4.73 15.30
C GLU A 246 -2.33 -5.30 15.59
N SER A 247 -1.29 -4.74 14.99
CA SER A 247 0.09 -5.08 15.31
C SER A 247 0.83 -3.82 15.71
N SER A 248 1.58 -3.86 16.82
CA SER A 248 2.46 -2.77 17.19
C SER A 248 3.88 -3.26 17.48
N ASP A 249 4.85 -2.44 17.06
CA ASP A 249 6.27 -2.68 17.28
C ASP A 249 6.95 -1.38 17.72
N GLY A 250 7.81 -1.49 18.73
CA GLY A 250 8.49 -0.37 19.36
C GLY A 250 9.98 -0.38 19.04
N THR A 251 10.55 0.76 18.68
CA THR A 251 12.00 0.93 18.55
C THR A 251 12.45 2.25 19.17
N THR A 252 13.74 2.37 19.48
CA THR A 252 14.31 3.61 20.02
C THR A 252 15.15 4.29 18.95
N TYR A 253 14.79 5.52 18.59
CA TYR A 253 15.56 6.36 17.68
C TYR A 253 16.02 7.63 18.40
N ARG A 254 17.35 7.80 18.54
CA ARG A 254 17.98 8.96 19.21
C ARG A 254 17.43 9.23 20.63
N GLY A 255 17.19 8.17 21.39
CA GLY A 255 16.66 8.26 22.75
C GLY A 255 15.15 8.53 22.83
N ILE A 256 14.46 8.63 21.70
CA ILE A 256 13.00 8.71 21.64
C ILE A 256 12.48 7.35 21.23
N ASN A 257 11.57 6.80 22.01
CA ASN A 257 10.89 5.57 21.64
C ASN A 257 9.79 5.89 20.65
N LEU A 258 9.70 5.10 19.59
CA LEU A 258 8.72 5.19 18.53
C LEU A 258 7.97 3.87 18.49
N GLU A 259 6.65 3.95 18.55
CA GLU A 259 5.76 2.83 18.33
C GLU A 259 5.14 2.95 16.93
N SER A 260 5.29 1.90 16.14
CA SER A 260 4.66 1.76 14.83
C SER A 260 3.46 0.83 14.96
N ARG A 261 2.32 1.23 14.41
CA ARG A 261 1.07 0.45 14.44
C ARG A 261 0.58 0.13 13.05
N HIS A 262 0.08 -1.08 12.87
CA HIS A 262 -0.50 -1.58 11.64
C HIS A 262 -1.79 -2.34 11.93
N ILE A 263 -2.70 -2.39 10.96
CA ILE A 263 -3.95 -3.13 11.03
C ILE A 263 -3.99 -4.13 9.88
N ALA A 264 -4.22 -5.40 10.21
CA ALA A 264 -4.47 -6.46 9.26
C ALA A 264 -5.97 -6.77 9.24
N LEU A 265 -6.61 -6.61 8.08
CA LEU A 265 -8.05 -6.86 7.88
C LEU A 265 -8.31 -7.41 6.47
N LEU A 266 -9.54 -7.89 6.23
CA LEU A 266 -10.02 -8.15 4.87
C LEU A 266 -10.59 -6.85 4.30
N GLY A 267 -10.09 -6.44 3.14
CA GLY A 267 -10.54 -5.23 2.46
C GLY A 267 -10.51 -5.38 0.94
N PRO A 268 -11.21 -4.51 0.22
CA PRO A 268 -11.22 -4.53 -1.23
C PRO A 268 -9.87 -4.09 -1.81
N SER A 269 -9.57 -4.55 -3.03
CA SER A 269 -8.60 -3.85 -3.88
C SER A 269 -9.28 -2.64 -4.50
N TYR A 270 -8.63 -1.49 -4.46
CA TYR A 270 -9.10 -0.26 -5.12
C TYR A 270 -8.50 -0.08 -6.52
N GLU A 271 -7.99 -1.16 -7.11
CA GLU A 271 -7.50 -1.15 -8.49
C GLU A 271 -8.65 -0.87 -9.48
N PRO A 272 -8.39 -0.15 -10.59
CA PRO A 272 -9.41 0.15 -11.58
C PRO A 272 -10.07 -1.12 -12.14
N GLY A 273 -11.40 -1.16 -12.10
CA GLY A 273 -12.19 -2.28 -12.63
C GLY A 273 -12.49 -3.40 -11.63
N VAL A 274 -12.01 -3.31 -10.39
CA VAL A 274 -12.41 -4.21 -9.31
C VAL A 274 -13.74 -3.76 -8.72
N ASP A 275 -14.69 -4.68 -8.60
CA ASP A 275 -15.94 -4.42 -7.88
C ASP A 275 -15.69 -4.44 -6.37
N VAL A 276 -15.69 -3.26 -5.76
CA VAL A 276 -15.48 -3.09 -4.31
C VAL A 276 -16.64 -3.61 -3.47
N SER A 277 -17.81 -3.85 -4.07
CA SER A 277 -19.01 -4.35 -3.38
C SER A 277 -18.99 -5.87 -3.21
N ASP A 278 -18.25 -6.60 -4.05
CA ASP A 278 -18.10 -8.04 -3.95
C ASP A 278 -17.05 -8.43 -2.90
N ARG A 279 -17.53 -8.80 -1.72
CA ARG A 279 -16.70 -9.25 -0.59
C ARG A 279 -15.91 -10.53 -0.88
N SER A 280 -16.30 -11.33 -1.87
CA SER A 280 -15.56 -12.54 -2.23
C SER A 280 -14.21 -12.24 -2.89
N LEU A 281 -14.07 -11.02 -3.46
CA LEU A 281 -12.82 -10.54 -4.05
C LEU A 281 -11.91 -9.84 -3.04
N TRP A 282 -12.33 -9.74 -1.78
CA TRP A 282 -11.55 -9.07 -0.76
C TRP A 282 -10.33 -9.89 -0.38
N THR A 283 -9.24 -9.19 -0.14
CA THR A 283 -7.95 -9.81 0.18
C THR A 283 -7.45 -9.29 1.52
N ARG A 284 -6.46 -9.97 2.09
CA ARG A 284 -5.81 -9.52 3.31
C ARG A 284 -5.02 -8.25 3.01
N GLN A 285 -5.41 -7.17 3.64
CA GLN A 285 -4.75 -5.87 3.55
C GLN A 285 -3.99 -5.60 4.85
N LEU A 286 -2.78 -5.08 4.72
CA LEU A 286 -2.01 -4.54 5.84
C LEU A 286 -1.98 -3.02 5.70
N ARG A 287 -2.69 -2.33 6.58
CA ARG A 287 -2.76 -0.86 6.61
C ARG A 287 -1.81 -0.34 7.68
N PHE A 288 -0.93 0.58 7.28
CA PHE A 288 -0.17 1.36 8.23
C PHE A 288 -1.11 2.34 8.94
N LEU A 289 -1.06 2.37 10.27
CA LEU A 289 -1.87 3.26 11.08
C LEU A 289 -1.09 4.52 11.44
N GLU A 290 0.04 4.37 12.13
CA GLU A 290 0.88 5.49 12.54
C GLU A 290 2.27 5.06 13.02
N VAL A 291 3.19 6.02 13.08
CA VAL A 291 4.39 5.97 13.93
C VAL A 291 4.27 7.12 14.92
N ALA A 292 4.19 6.81 16.21
CA ALA A 292 4.03 7.78 17.27
C ALA A 292 5.13 7.65 18.32
N PRO A 293 5.61 8.75 18.92
CA PRO A 293 6.54 8.65 20.04
C PRO A 293 5.84 8.05 21.27
N ALA A 294 6.45 7.03 21.85
CA ALA A 294 6.08 6.48 23.16
C ALA A 294 6.87 7.23 24.24
N LEU A 295 6.22 8.21 24.88
CA LEU A 295 6.85 9.00 25.95
C LEU A 295 7.29 8.12 27.13
N ASP A 296 6.52 7.07 27.40
CA ASP A 296 6.81 6.02 28.36
C ASP A 296 6.40 4.64 27.81
N HIS A 297 7.19 3.62 28.12
CA HIS A 297 6.99 2.23 27.68
C HIS A 297 6.07 1.45 28.63
N THR A 298 5.01 2.08 29.11
CA THR A 298 4.06 1.39 29.99
C THR A 298 2.95 0.77 29.16
N GLY A 299 2.49 -0.43 29.56
CA GLY A 299 1.35 -1.07 28.90
C GLY A 299 0.07 -0.21 28.97
N GLN A 300 -0.02 0.67 29.98
CA GLN A 300 -1.09 1.66 30.11
C GLN A 300 -1.02 2.70 28.99
N ARG A 301 0.16 3.28 28.73
CA ARG A 301 0.33 4.26 27.65
C ARG A 301 0.10 3.65 26.27
N GLN A 302 0.55 2.41 26.05
CA GLN A 302 0.29 1.69 24.79
C GLN A 302 -1.21 1.49 24.55
N PHE A 303 -1.98 1.14 25.60
CA PHE A 303 -3.43 1.05 25.55
C PHE A 303 -4.09 2.41 25.27
N GLU A 304 -3.65 3.49 25.95
CA GLU A 304 -4.13 4.85 25.71
C GLU A 304 -3.86 5.33 24.28
N GLY A 305 -2.68 5.05 23.73
CA GLY A 305 -2.36 5.37 22.34
C GLY A 305 -3.28 4.66 21.34
N THR A 306 -3.71 3.44 21.68
CA THR A 306 -4.71 2.70 20.88
C THR A 306 -6.09 3.34 20.98
N MET A 307 -6.50 3.77 22.18
CA MET A 307 -7.74 4.52 22.39
C MET A 307 -7.76 5.83 21.58
N GLU A 308 -6.69 6.62 21.67
CA GLU A 308 -6.51 7.87 20.92
C GLU A 308 -6.59 7.64 19.41
N ALA A 309 -5.99 6.55 18.90
CA ALA A 309 -6.08 6.18 17.49
C ALA A 309 -7.51 5.77 17.08
N SER A 310 -8.20 4.97 17.90
CA SER A 310 -9.58 4.54 17.63
C SER A 310 -10.54 5.73 17.54
N GLU A 311 -10.43 6.69 18.45
CA GLU A 311 -11.26 7.90 18.46
C GLU A 311 -10.96 8.79 17.25
N ARG A 312 -9.68 8.95 16.90
CA ARG A 312 -9.26 9.73 15.74
C ARG A 312 -9.78 9.16 14.43
N ILE A 313 -9.68 7.84 14.22
CA ILE A 313 -10.20 7.18 13.00
C ILE A 313 -11.72 7.36 12.93
N ALA A 314 -12.43 7.08 14.03
CA ALA A 314 -13.88 7.18 14.11
C ALA A 314 -14.38 8.60 13.79
N ASP A 315 -13.75 9.62 14.40
CA ASP A 315 -14.07 11.03 14.17
C ASP A 315 -13.79 11.46 12.72
N VAL A 316 -12.62 11.11 12.19
CA VAL A 316 -12.22 11.48 10.83
C VAL A 316 -13.09 10.81 9.77
N TYR A 317 -13.41 9.52 9.92
CA TYR A 317 -14.32 8.82 9.02
C TYR A 317 -15.73 9.42 9.12
N THR A 318 -16.30 9.55 10.31
CA THR A 318 -17.66 10.07 10.53
C THR A 318 -17.87 11.46 9.95
N ARG A 319 -16.87 12.35 10.06
CA ARG A 319 -16.94 13.72 9.50
C ARG A 319 -16.60 13.79 8.00
N SER A 320 -16.29 12.66 7.36
CA SER A 320 -15.87 12.64 5.96
C SER A 320 -17.05 12.75 4.99
N PRO A 321 -16.85 13.32 3.78
CA PRO A 321 -17.84 13.26 2.71
C PRO A 321 -18.18 11.82 2.28
N LEU A 322 -17.26 10.87 2.50
CA LEU A 322 -17.48 9.45 2.20
C LEU A 322 -18.56 8.86 3.10
N ALA A 323 -18.41 9.02 4.41
CA ALA A 323 -19.39 8.58 5.40
C ALA A 323 -20.76 9.26 5.19
N ALA A 324 -20.78 10.56 4.89
CA ALA A 324 -22.01 11.28 4.56
C ALA A 324 -22.72 10.72 3.30
N ARG A 325 -21.96 10.36 2.25
CA ARG A 325 -22.51 9.76 1.03
C ARG A 325 -23.04 8.34 1.29
N GLU A 326 -22.37 7.58 2.13
CA GLU A 326 -22.76 6.22 2.51
C GLU A 326 -23.85 6.18 3.60
N GLN A 327 -24.19 7.34 4.18
CA GLN A 327 -25.10 7.48 5.33
C GLN A 327 -24.67 6.59 6.50
N ARG A 328 -23.36 6.58 6.77
CA ARG A 328 -22.75 5.78 7.84
C ARG A 328 -21.99 6.68 8.80
N THR A 329 -21.80 6.18 10.01
CA THR A 329 -20.94 6.74 11.04
C THR A 329 -20.14 5.61 11.67
N MET A 330 -19.03 5.96 12.31
CA MET A 330 -18.25 5.03 13.12
C MET A 330 -18.15 5.60 14.53
N GLU A 331 -18.56 4.83 15.51
CA GLU A 331 -18.30 5.10 16.91
C GLU A 331 -16.88 4.64 17.27
N LYS A 332 -16.25 5.28 18.26
CA LYS A 332 -14.95 4.81 18.77
C LYS A 332 -14.97 3.36 19.24
N ASN A 333 -16.11 2.89 19.75
CA ASN A 333 -16.29 1.52 20.23
C ASN A 333 -16.38 0.50 19.08
N ASP A 334 -16.72 0.90 17.85
CA ASP A 334 -16.73 -0.01 16.70
C ASP A 334 -15.35 -0.60 16.42
N TYR A 335 -14.29 0.19 16.67
CA TYR A 335 -12.92 -0.29 16.63
C TYR A 335 -12.72 -1.50 17.55
N TRP A 336 -13.21 -1.42 18.78
CA TRP A 336 -13.04 -2.46 19.80
C TRP A 336 -13.94 -3.68 19.59
N ARG A 337 -15.17 -3.46 19.09
CA ARG A 337 -16.08 -4.54 18.65
C ARG A 337 -15.40 -5.40 17.59
N LYS A 338 -14.78 -4.75 16.60
CA LYS A 338 -14.14 -5.40 15.44
C LYS A 338 -12.72 -5.90 15.70
N LYS A 339 -12.06 -5.45 16.77
CA LYS A 339 -10.70 -5.88 17.08
C LYS A 339 -10.70 -7.32 17.61
N ILE A 340 -10.21 -8.27 16.81
CA ILE A 340 -10.18 -9.70 17.14
C ILE A 340 -8.82 -10.18 17.64
N GLY A 341 -7.77 -9.35 17.53
CA GLY A 341 -6.46 -9.71 18.06
C GLY A 341 -5.44 -8.58 18.07
N GLU A 342 -4.35 -8.84 18.77
CA GLU A 342 -3.19 -7.97 18.87
C GLU A 342 -1.88 -8.74 18.72
N ASN A 343 -0.96 -8.19 17.93
CA ASN A 343 0.44 -8.58 17.90
C ASN A 343 1.26 -7.50 18.58
N LYS A 344 1.70 -7.75 19.82
CA LYS A 344 2.63 -6.88 20.55
C LYS A 344 3.83 -7.67 21.02
N ASP A 345 4.86 -7.02 21.55
CA ASP A 345 5.97 -7.73 22.14
C ASP A 345 5.56 -8.58 23.36
N HIS A 346 6.40 -9.56 23.72
CA HIS A 346 6.15 -10.44 24.87
C HIS A 346 6.51 -9.79 26.21
N ALA A 347 6.92 -8.53 26.18
CA ALA A 347 7.32 -7.81 27.36
C ALA A 347 6.11 -7.60 28.29
N ALA A 348 6.41 -7.30 29.55
CA ALA A 348 5.38 -7.25 30.59
C ALA A 348 4.36 -6.12 30.32
N ASP A 349 4.83 -5.03 29.74
CA ASP A 349 4.05 -3.91 29.22
C ASP A 349 3.16 -4.33 28.05
N GLY A 350 3.67 -5.03 27.02
CA GLY A 350 2.85 -5.53 25.91
C GLY A 350 1.72 -6.47 26.37
N LYS A 351 2.01 -7.37 27.33
CA LYS A 351 0.98 -8.23 27.95
C LYS A 351 -0.03 -7.45 28.79
N LYS A 352 0.44 -6.43 29.51
CA LYS A 352 -0.43 -5.54 30.29
C LYS A 352 -1.35 -4.75 29.36
N ALA A 353 -0.84 -4.21 28.25
CA ALA A 353 -1.62 -3.51 27.24
C ALA A 353 -2.70 -4.42 26.64
N PHE A 354 -2.33 -5.65 26.27
CA PHE A 354 -3.29 -6.64 25.76
C PHE A 354 -4.40 -6.95 26.78
N LYS A 355 -4.05 -7.10 28.07
CA LYS A 355 -5.04 -7.33 29.13
C LYS A 355 -6.00 -6.14 29.26
N LEU A 356 -5.48 -4.91 29.27
CA LEU A 356 -6.31 -3.70 29.30
C LEU A 356 -7.24 -3.60 28.08
N SER A 357 -6.73 -3.90 26.89
CA SER A 357 -7.54 -3.97 25.67
C SER A 357 -8.65 -5.02 25.76
N ALA A 358 -8.37 -6.22 26.30
CA ALA A 358 -9.36 -7.27 26.46
C ALA A 358 -10.43 -6.89 27.50
N GLU A 359 -10.04 -6.27 28.62
CA GLU A 359 -10.97 -5.75 29.62
C GLU A 359 -11.87 -4.66 29.03
N TYR A 360 -11.31 -3.74 28.25
CA TYR A 360 -12.07 -2.70 27.58
C TYR A 360 -13.04 -3.26 26.53
N LYS A 361 -12.59 -4.23 25.71
CA LYS A 361 -13.46 -4.93 24.76
C LYS A 361 -14.62 -5.63 25.48
N LYS A 362 -14.35 -6.32 26.59
CA LYS A 362 -15.41 -6.95 27.40
C LYS A 362 -16.42 -5.91 27.87
N ASP A 363 -15.96 -4.79 28.41
CA ASP A 363 -16.85 -3.71 28.86
C ASP A 363 -17.72 -3.14 27.73
N VAL A 364 -17.18 -2.99 26.50
CA VAL A 364 -17.96 -2.58 25.32
C VAL A 364 -19.04 -3.61 24.98
N VAL A 365 -18.67 -4.89 24.93
CA VAL A 365 -19.63 -5.99 24.63
C VAL A 365 -20.75 -6.06 25.66
N LEU A 366 -20.42 -5.93 26.95
CA LEU A 366 -21.43 -5.93 28.01
C LEU A 366 -22.40 -4.76 27.83
N ARG A 367 -21.89 -3.54 27.64
CA ARG A 367 -22.75 -2.37 27.45
C ARG A 367 -23.64 -2.48 26.21
N ASP A 368 -23.12 -3.03 25.11
CA ASP A 368 -23.91 -3.25 23.89
C ASP A 368 -25.05 -4.25 24.12
N LEU A 369 -24.77 -5.35 24.83
CA LEU A 369 -25.80 -6.34 25.19
C LEU A 369 -26.86 -5.71 26.09
N GLY A 370 -26.46 -4.97 27.12
CA GLY A 370 -27.42 -4.34 28.02
C GLY A 370 -28.27 -3.28 27.33
N ARG A 371 -27.68 -2.45 26.46
CA ARG A 371 -28.44 -1.50 25.65
C ARG A 371 -29.48 -2.21 24.79
N LYS A 372 -29.07 -3.26 24.08
CA LYS A 372 -29.98 -4.05 23.24
C LYS A 372 -31.11 -4.67 24.07
N THR A 373 -30.80 -5.26 25.22
CA THR A 373 -31.80 -5.84 26.13
C THR A 373 -32.77 -4.77 26.66
N MET A 374 -32.30 -3.55 26.93
CA MET A 374 -33.18 -2.45 27.35
C MET A 374 -34.06 -1.89 26.23
N GLU A 375 -33.59 -1.92 24.98
CA GLU A 375 -34.37 -1.50 23.80
C GLU A 375 -35.43 -2.53 23.40
N GLU A 376 -35.18 -3.81 23.69
CA GLU A 376 -36.15 -4.88 23.47
C GLU A 376 -37.34 -4.72 24.44
N ALA A 377 -38.55 -4.66 23.88
CA ALA A 377 -39.80 -4.38 24.60
C ALA A 377 -40.20 -5.43 25.66
N ASP A 378 -39.40 -6.48 25.80
CA ASP A 378 -39.62 -7.60 26.71
C ASP A 378 -38.95 -7.41 28.08
N LEU A 379 -38.12 -6.38 28.26
CA LEU A 379 -37.57 -6.07 29.58
C LEU A 379 -38.66 -5.46 30.47
N GLU A 380 -39.12 -6.24 31.44
CA GLU A 380 -40.15 -5.80 32.38
C GLU A 380 -39.68 -4.54 33.11
N THR A 381 -40.50 -3.48 33.10
CA THR A 381 -40.17 -2.18 33.73
C THR A 381 -39.76 -2.35 35.20
N ALA A 382 -40.28 -3.38 35.87
CA ALA A 382 -39.89 -3.74 37.23
C ALA A 382 -38.40 -4.11 37.35
N ILE A 383 -37.84 -4.87 36.40
CA ILE A 383 -36.42 -5.24 36.37
C ILE A 383 -35.55 -4.00 36.22
N LEU A 384 -35.89 -3.11 35.27
CA LEU A 384 -35.17 -1.86 35.06
C LEU A 384 -35.19 -0.99 36.33
N LEU A 385 -36.35 -0.85 36.98
CA LEU A 385 -36.50 -0.08 38.21
C LEU A 385 -35.73 -0.70 39.39
N LEU A 386 -35.71 -2.02 39.51
CA LEU A 386 -34.93 -2.72 40.53
C LEU A 386 -33.43 -2.50 40.31
N SER A 387 -32.94 -2.71 39.08
CA SER A 387 -31.52 -2.47 38.74
C SER A 387 -31.11 -1.02 38.96
N MET A 388 -32.00 -0.04 38.70
CA MET A 388 -31.76 1.37 39.00
C MET A 388 -31.61 1.64 40.50
N ASN A 389 -32.43 1.01 41.34
CA ASN A 389 -32.36 1.17 42.79
C ASN A 389 -31.10 0.55 43.41
N GLU A 390 -30.48 -0.41 42.73
CA GLU A 390 -29.23 -1.06 43.14
C GLU A 390 -27.96 -0.30 42.71
N ILE A 391 -28.08 0.83 42.00
CA ILE A 391 -26.93 1.65 41.62
C ILE A 391 -26.43 2.44 42.82
N THR A 392 -25.15 2.21 43.17
CA THR A 392 -24.48 2.90 44.25
C THR A 392 -23.68 4.11 43.74
N ASN A 393 -23.32 5.03 44.63
CA ASN A 393 -22.38 6.11 44.27
C ASN A 393 -21.01 5.55 43.87
N ASP A 394 -20.60 4.41 44.44
CA ASP A 394 -19.34 3.73 44.09
C ASP A 394 -19.36 3.24 42.64
N ASP A 395 -20.49 2.68 42.18
CA ASP A 395 -20.67 2.27 40.77
C ASP A 395 -20.49 3.46 39.81
N LEU A 396 -21.06 4.62 40.18
CA LEU A 396 -20.98 5.85 39.40
C LEU A 396 -19.55 6.42 39.39
N MET A 397 -18.87 6.43 40.53
CA MET A 397 -17.48 6.90 40.62
C MET A 397 -16.53 6.02 39.81
N GLN A 398 -16.68 4.70 39.87
CA GLN A 398 -15.85 3.76 39.10
C GLN A 398 -16.07 3.91 37.60
N THR A 399 -17.33 4.01 37.16
CA THR A 399 -17.69 4.14 35.74
C THR A 399 -17.24 5.47 35.16
N GLY A 400 -17.49 6.57 35.89
CA GLY A 400 -17.08 7.91 35.48
C GLY A 400 -15.59 8.16 35.63
N LYS A 401 -14.87 7.33 36.42
CA LYS A 401 -13.51 7.59 36.90
C LYS A 401 -13.39 8.98 37.55
N ILE A 402 -14.39 9.33 38.34
CA ILE A 402 -14.55 10.63 39.00
C ILE A 402 -14.45 10.48 40.51
N SER A 403 -14.09 11.56 41.20
CA SER A 403 -14.15 11.62 42.66
C SER A 403 -15.58 11.81 43.17
N TYR A 404 -15.77 11.62 44.48
CA TYR A 404 -17.05 11.84 45.13
C TYR A 404 -17.49 13.31 45.02
N GLU A 405 -16.55 14.24 45.16
CA GLU A 405 -16.81 15.68 45.04
C GLU A 405 -17.26 16.05 43.63
N GLU A 406 -16.63 15.47 42.60
CA GLU A 406 -17.01 15.66 41.20
C GLU A 406 -18.41 15.12 40.92
N LEU A 407 -18.75 13.94 41.46
CA LEU A 407 -20.09 13.36 41.37
C LEU A 407 -21.15 14.22 42.07
N ALA A 408 -20.81 14.84 43.20
CA ALA A 408 -21.73 15.68 43.97
C ALA A 408 -22.12 16.98 43.25
N VAL A 409 -21.20 17.55 42.46
CA VAL A 409 -21.44 18.79 41.68
C VAL A 409 -21.83 18.53 40.22
N MET A 410 -21.95 17.26 39.82
CA MET A 410 -22.25 16.88 38.45
C MET A 410 -23.66 17.32 38.03
N PRO A 411 -23.84 17.92 36.83
CA PRO A 411 -25.15 18.24 36.30
C PRO A 411 -26.05 17.00 36.19
N SER A 412 -27.36 17.16 36.41
CA SER A 412 -28.32 16.05 36.39
C SER A 412 -28.24 15.22 35.11
N GLY A 413 -28.14 15.85 33.94
CA GLY A 413 -28.03 15.14 32.65
C GLY A 413 -26.76 14.27 32.53
N ALA A 414 -25.62 14.75 33.02
CA ALA A 414 -24.38 13.98 33.03
C ALA A 414 -24.45 12.81 34.02
N LYS A 415 -25.09 13.02 35.17
CA LYS A 415 -25.35 11.97 36.15
C LYS A 415 -26.30 10.90 35.60
N THR A 416 -27.35 11.29 34.88
CA THR A 416 -28.26 10.34 34.20
C THR A 416 -27.51 9.49 33.17
N ALA A 417 -26.63 10.09 32.36
CA ALA A 417 -25.82 9.35 31.39
C ALA A 417 -24.87 8.33 32.07
N LEU A 418 -24.32 8.66 33.25
CA LEU A 418 -23.53 7.69 34.02
C LEU A 418 -24.39 6.56 34.57
N ILE A 419 -25.58 6.87 35.10
CA ILE A 419 -26.53 5.86 35.57
C ILE A 419 -26.88 4.90 34.43
N GLU A 420 -27.16 5.44 33.24
CA GLU A 420 -27.46 4.66 32.04
C GLU A 420 -26.30 3.72 31.67
N GLN A 421 -25.05 4.20 31.68
CA GLN A 421 -23.88 3.34 31.43
C GLN A 421 -23.71 2.21 32.46
N VAL A 422 -24.00 2.49 33.73
CA VAL A 422 -23.96 1.47 34.78
C VAL A 422 -25.06 0.42 34.56
N LEU A 423 -26.28 0.85 34.19
CA LEU A 423 -27.38 -0.05 33.86
C LEU A 423 -27.05 -0.93 32.66
N GLU A 424 -26.61 -0.32 31.54
CA GLU A 424 -26.16 -1.03 30.34
C GLU A 424 -25.16 -2.11 30.71
N ARG A 425 -24.18 -1.80 31.57
CA ARG A 425 -23.18 -2.77 31.98
C ARG A 425 -23.76 -3.90 32.84
N LYS A 426 -24.56 -3.59 33.88
CA LYS A 426 -25.12 -4.60 34.80
C LYS A 426 -26.08 -5.55 34.06
N ILE A 427 -27.05 -5.00 33.33
CA ILE A 427 -28.00 -5.79 32.52
C ILE A 427 -27.27 -6.58 31.44
N GLY A 428 -26.24 -5.97 30.84
CA GLY A 428 -25.37 -6.60 29.87
C GLY A 428 -24.59 -7.79 30.43
N GLU A 429 -24.12 -7.70 31.67
CA GLU A 429 -23.42 -8.79 32.37
C GLU A 429 -24.36 -9.98 32.65
N ASP A 430 -25.58 -9.72 33.13
CA ASP A 430 -26.58 -10.77 33.31
C ASP A 430 -26.96 -11.43 31.99
N THR A 431 -27.18 -10.60 30.94
CA THR A 431 -27.47 -11.09 29.59
C THR A 431 -26.32 -11.94 29.07
N PHE A 432 -25.07 -11.47 29.19
CA PHE A 432 -23.88 -12.20 28.76
C PHE A 432 -23.72 -13.54 29.48
N ASN A 433 -23.92 -13.56 30.80
CA ASN A 433 -23.81 -14.79 31.60
C ASN A 433 -24.89 -15.82 31.25
N SER A 434 -26.03 -15.38 30.71
CA SER A 434 -27.10 -16.26 30.24
C SER A 434 -26.84 -16.87 28.85
N LEU A 435 -25.88 -16.34 28.09
CA LEU A 435 -25.53 -16.88 26.77
C LEU A 435 -24.85 -18.26 26.89
N PRO A 436 -24.98 -19.13 25.88
CA PRO A 436 -24.16 -20.33 25.76
C PRO A 436 -22.66 -20.02 25.83
N GLU A 437 -21.87 -20.94 26.37
CA GLU A 437 -20.42 -20.74 26.54
C GLU A 437 -19.70 -20.41 25.23
N GLU A 438 -20.10 -21.04 24.12
CA GLU A 438 -19.55 -20.77 22.78
C GLU A 438 -19.81 -19.32 22.34
N ASP A 439 -21.01 -18.79 22.58
CA ASP A 439 -21.36 -17.42 22.23
C ASP A 439 -20.63 -16.39 23.11
N GLN A 440 -20.44 -16.71 24.39
CA GLN A 440 -19.61 -15.90 25.29
C GLN A 440 -18.16 -15.82 24.80
N GLN A 441 -17.58 -16.96 24.39
CA GLN A 441 -16.23 -17.03 23.84
C GLN A 441 -16.11 -16.26 22.51
N ASN A 442 -17.09 -16.42 21.62
CA ASN A 442 -17.12 -15.73 20.34
C ASN A 442 -17.22 -14.21 20.53
N ALA A 443 -18.10 -13.73 21.42
CA ALA A 443 -18.27 -12.31 21.70
C ALA A 443 -17.00 -11.67 22.29
N LEU A 444 -16.27 -12.39 23.13
CA LEU A 444 -15.02 -11.91 23.74
C LEU A 444 -13.76 -12.31 22.98
N THR A 445 -13.87 -12.84 21.76
CA THR A 445 -12.71 -13.30 20.98
C THR A 445 -11.72 -12.16 20.80
N HIS A 446 -10.54 -12.33 21.41
CA HIS A 446 -9.44 -11.38 21.35
C HIS A 446 -8.12 -12.15 21.52
N VAL A 447 -7.40 -12.36 20.42
CA VAL A 447 -6.23 -13.24 20.38
C VAL A 447 -4.95 -12.44 20.54
N PHE A 448 -4.09 -12.85 21.47
CA PHE A 448 -2.72 -12.32 21.57
C PHE A 448 -1.79 -13.14 20.69
N GLY A 449 -1.40 -12.59 19.55
CA GLY A 449 -0.42 -13.25 18.68
C GLY A 449 0.99 -13.16 19.25
N GLY A 450 1.37 -12.04 19.89
CA GLY A 450 2.71 -11.73 20.41
C GLY A 450 3.77 -11.49 19.31
N CYS A 451 4.99 -11.02 19.64
CA CYS A 451 6.01 -10.63 18.63
C CYS A 451 6.45 -11.81 17.75
N CYS A 452 6.13 -11.80 16.45
CA CYS A 452 6.47 -12.86 15.50
C CYS A 452 7.91 -12.78 14.95
N CYS A 453 8.57 -11.62 14.97
CA CYS A 453 9.91 -11.44 14.38
C CYS A 453 11.06 -12.06 15.19
N HIS A 454 10.92 -12.25 16.50
CA HIS A 454 11.99 -12.80 17.35
C HIS A 454 11.68 -14.24 17.85
N LYS A 455 10.77 -14.95 17.18
CA LYS A 455 10.03 -16.09 17.76
C LYS A 455 10.40 -17.49 17.32
N ASP A 456 11.28 -17.65 16.36
CA ASP A 456 11.82 -18.97 15.99
C ASP A 456 12.48 -19.66 17.20
N LEU A 457 13.17 -18.88 18.03
CA LEU A 457 13.72 -19.32 19.33
C LEU A 457 12.66 -19.63 20.40
N ASN A 458 11.49 -19.00 20.34
CA ASN A 458 10.40 -19.24 21.29
C ASN A 458 9.56 -20.45 20.90
N ALA A 459 9.41 -20.76 19.61
CA ALA A 459 8.79 -22.00 19.15
C ALA A 459 9.54 -23.21 19.74
N LEU A 460 10.88 -23.17 19.75
CA LEU A 460 11.69 -24.18 20.44
C LEU A 460 11.42 -24.22 21.95
N ARG A 461 11.29 -23.07 22.61
CA ARG A 461 10.95 -23.01 24.05
C ARG A 461 9.58 -23.63 24.35
N TYR A 462 8.56 -23.33 23.56
CA TYR A 462 7.22 -23.91 23.72
C TYR A 462 7.19 -25.40 23.37
N GLY A 463 7.90 -25.80 22.32
CA GLY A 463 8.12 -27.21 21.98
C GLY A 463 8.74 -27.97 23.15
N MET A 464 9.80 -27.42 23.77
CA MET A 464 10.41 -28.00 24.97
C MET A 464 9.42 -28.09 26.14
N ALA A 465 8.67 -27.02 26.42
CA ALA A 465 7.67 -27.03 27.49
C ALA A 465 6.57 -28.08 27.25
N ARG A 466 6.16 -28.28 26.00
CA ARG A 466 5.17 -29.29 25.63
C ARG A 466 5.72 -30.70 25.77
N VAL A 467 6.93 -30.97 25.28
CA VAL A 467 7.62 -32.26 25.47
C VAL A 467 7.73 -32.60 26.95
N GLN A 468 8.09 -31.62 27.79
CA GLN A 468 8.18 -31.83 29.24
C GLN A 468 6.82 -32.23 29.84
N ARG A 469 5.73 -31.55 29.46
CA ARG A 469 4.37 -31.94 29.89
C ARG A 469 3.96 -33.32 29.41
N VAL A 470 4.34 -33.73 28.20
CA VAL A 470 4.02 -35.08 27.70
C VAL A 470 4.60 -36.15 28.62
N TYR A 471 5.85 -35.99 29.08
CA TYR A 471 6.44 -36.89 30.08
C TYR A 471 5.79 -36.83 31.46
N ASP A 472 5.12 -35.73 31.80
CA ASP A 472 4.42 -35.59 33.09
C ASP A 472 2.97 -36.10 33.01
N THR A 473 2.35 -36.06 31.84
CA THR A 473 0.93 -36.40 31.63
C THR A 473 0.72 -37.79 31.03
N HIS A 474 1.75 -38.39 30.46
CA HIS A 474 1.71 -39.74 29.91
C HIS A 474 2.68 -40.61 30.71
N ASP A 475 2.35 -41.89 30.88
CA ASP A 475 3.16 -42.86 31.62
C ASP A 475 4.39 -43.31 30.80
N ILE A 476 5.13 -42.33 30.27
CA ILE A 476 6.33 -42.52 29.45
C ILE A 476 7.53 -42.33 30.38
N PRO A 477 8.49 -43.27 30.41
CA PRO A 477 9.71 -43.12 31.20
C PRO A 477 10.40 -41.79 30.92
N LYS A 478 10.52 -40.96 31.96
CA LYS A 478 11.12 -39.64 31.82
C LYS A 478 12.62 -39.78 31.47
N PRO A 479 13.19 -38.99 30.54
CA PRO A 479 14.59 -39.14 30.15
C PRO A 479 15.55 -38.91 31.32
N VAL A 480 16.73 -39.52 31.33
CA VAL A 480 17.67 -39.46 32.46
C VAL A 480 17.88 -38.02 32.95
N LEU A 481 17.75 -37.84 34.27
CA LEU A 481 18.00 -36.57 34.94
C LEU A 481 19.50 -36.27 34.92
N LEU A 482 19.89 -35.16 34.30
CA LEU A 482 21.26 -34.67 34.27
C LEU A 482 21.46 -33.64 35.38
N ALA A 483 21.56 -34.15 36.61
CA ALA A 483 21.84 -33.32 37.78
C ALA A 483 23.28 -32.77 37.73
N THR A 484 23.47 -31.55 38.21
CA THR A 484 24.83 -31.02 38.46
C THR A 484 25.51 -31.85 39.55
N LYS A 485 26.84 -31.84 39.67
CA LYS A 485 27.53 -32.60 40.74
C LYS A 485 27.01 -32.28 42.14
N ALA A 486 26.66 -31.01 42.40
CA ALA A 486 26.07 -30.57 43.66
C ALA A 486 24.65 -31.14 43.84
N ASN A 487 23.79 -31.04 42.82
CA ASN A 487 22.44 -31.59 42.88
C ASN A 487 22.45 -33.11 42.98
N SER A 488 23.37 -33.79 42.28
CA SER A 488 23.56 -35.25 42.37
C SER A 488 23.91 -35.65 43.79
N ALA A 489 24.87 -34.98 44.43
CA ALA A 489 25.22 -35.29 45.82
C ALA A 489 24.03 -35.09 46.77
N VAL A 490 23.21 -34.05 46.57
CA VAL A 490 21.98 -33.83 47.36
C VAL A 490 20.93 -34.91 47.08
N ILE A 491 20.79 -35.35 45.83
CA ILE A 491 19.88 -36.43 45.41
C ILE A 491 20.35 -37.78 46.00
N ASP A 492 21.64 -38.07 45.98
CA ASP A 492 22.25 -39.30 46.47
C ASP A 492 22.21 -39.40 48.01
N LEU A 493 22.33 -38.25 48.70
CA LEU A 493 22.24 -38.16 50.16
C LEU A 493 20.80 -38.21 50.69
N ALA A 494 19.79 -38.02 49.83
CA ALA A 494 18.39 -38.04 50.24
C ALA A 494 17.95 -39.48 50.59
N THR A 495 17.98 -39.82 51.89
CA THR A 495 17.66 -41.14 52.44
C THR A 495 16.14 -41.42 52.51
N ALA A 496 15.44 -41.31 51.39
CA ALA A 496 14.00 -41.61 51.25
C ALA A 496 13.01 -40.62 51.93
N THR A 497 13.46 -39.45 52.37
CA THR A 497 12.56 -38.36 52.80
C THR A 497 12.58 -37.21 51.79
N ASP A 498 11.40 -36.82 51.31
CA ASP A 498 11.13 -35.72 50.37
C ASP A 498 11.44 -34.35 50.97
N GLY A 499 12.71 -34.11 51.33
CA GLY A 499 13.16 -32.82 51.85
C GLY A 499 13.09 -31.73 50.78
N ALA A 500 12.81 -30.49 51.19
CA ALA A 500 12.78 -29.33 50.30
C ALA A 500 14.10 -29.10 49.51
N ALA A 501 15.23 -29.67 49.98
CA ALA A 501 16.50 -29.65 49.26
C ALA A 501 16.55 -30.67 48.12
N PHE A 502 15.98 -31.86 48.31
CA PHE A 502 15.83 -32.88 47.28
C PHE A 502 14.93 -32.40 46.15
N GLN A 503 13.73 -31.90 46.49
CA GLN A 503 12.80 -31.35 45.48
C GLN A 503 13.46 -30.22 44.68
N ARG A 504 14.10 -29.26 45.34
CA ARG A 504 14.86 -28.20 44.66
C ARG A 504 15.99 -28.74 43.77
N ALA A 505 16.71 -29.78 44.20
CA ALA A 505 17.78 -30.39 43.41
C ALA A 505 17.23 -31.10 42.16
N VAL A 506 16.08 -31.78 42.26
CA VAL A 506 15.40 -32.43 41.14
C VAL A 506 14.81 -31.38 40.18
N GLU A 507 14.11 -30.37 40.69
CA GLU A 507 13.47 -29.30 39.90
C GLU A 507 14.48 -28.41 39.18
N SER A 508 15.63 -28.14 39.79
CA SER A 508 16.70 -27.35 39.16
C SER A 508 17.56 -28.17 38.18
N SER A 509 17.36 -29.49 38.12
CA SER A 509 18.07 -30.37 37.18
C SER A 509 17.27 -30.55 35.88
N THR A 510 17.97 -30.75 34.77
CA THR A 510 17.34 -30.88 33.44
C THR A 510 17.56 -32.29 32.90
N ARG A 511 16.76 -32.74 31.93
CA ARG A 511 16.88 -34.08 31.35
C ARG A 511 17.61 -34.06 29.99
N GLY A 512 18.18 -35.19 29.59
CA GLY A 512 19.09 -35.31 28.43
C GLY A 512 18.76 -34.48 27.19
N ALA A 513 17.60 -34.75 26.57
CA ALA A 513 17.17 -34.04 25.36
C ALA A 513 16.94 -32.53 25.59
N ILE A 514 16.37 -32.16 26.74
CA ILE A 514 16.11 -30.76 27.12
C ILE A 514 17.43 -30.01 27.32
N LYS A 515 18.40 -30.65 27.98
CA LYS A 515 19.74 -30.07 28.20
C LYS A 515 20.50 -29.92 26.89
N LEU A 516 20.44 -30.91 26.00
CA LEU A 516 21.06 -30.85 24.68
C LEU A 516 20.51 -29.68 23.86
N LEU A 517 19.18 -29.53 23.77
CA LEU A 517 18.55 -28.43 23.04
C LEU A 517 18.84 -27.06 23.68
N SER A 518 18.87 -26.99 25.02
CA SER A 518 19.27 -25.78 25.74
C SER A 518 20.73 -25.38 25.45
N LEU A 519 21.64 -26.35 25.46
CA LEU A 519 23.05 -26.14 25.12
C LEU A 519 23.21 -25.75 23.66
N LEU A 520 22.49 -26.40 22.74
CA LEU A 520 22.47 -26.02 21.32
C LEU A 520 21.97 -24.59 21.14
N GLY A 521 20.89 -24.21 21.83
CA GLY A 521 20.39 -22.83 21.84
C GLY A 521 21.42 -21.83 22.36
N SER A 522 22.11 -22.13 23.47
CA SER A 522 23.18 -21.29 24.01
C SER A 522 24.43 -21.26 23.13
N LEU A 523 24.69 -22.32 22.36
CA LEU A 523 25.78 -22.41 21.41
C LEU A 523 25.48 -21.56 20.18
N LEU A 524 24.24 -21.60 19.69
CA LEU A 524 23.78 -20.79 18.56
C LEU A 524 23.68 -19.31 18.95
N ARG A 525 23.09 -19.01 20.11
CA ARG A 525 22.88 -17.66 20.66
C ARG A 525 23.51 -17.56 22.06
N HIS A 526 24.81 -17.30 22.09
CA HIS A 526 25.57 -17.19 23.32
C HIS A 526 25.51 -15.76 23.90
N LYS A 527 25.50 -15.61 25.24
CA LYS A 527 25.45 -14.29 25.91
C LYS A 527 26.70 -13.44 25.61
N ASP A 528 27.85 -14.10 25.53
CA ASP A 528 29.07 -13.52 24.93
C ASP A 528 28.96 -13.70 23.41
N GLY A 529 28.67 -12.60 22.71
CA GLY A 529 28.43 -12.58 21.26
C GLY A 529 29.57 -13.21 20.45
N GLN A 530 30.81 -13.18 20.94
CA GLN A 530 31.94 -13.78 20.21
C GLN A 530 31.93 -15.31 20.18
N ARG A 531 31.19 -15.95 21.09
CA ARG A 531 31.14 -17.41 21.24
C ARG A 531 29.91 -18.03 20.57
N GLY A 532 28.90 -17.24 20.24
CA GLY A 532 27.70 -17.71 19.57
C GLY A 532 27.94 -17.96 18.08
N TYR A 533 27.40 -19.05 17.53
CA TYR A 533 27.49 -19.30 16.08
C TYR A 533 26.68 -18.28 15.25
N GLN A 534 25.67 -17.64 15.82
CA GLN A 534 24.89 -16.58 15.16
C GLN A 534 25.76 -15.36 14.81
N ASP A 535 26.59 -14.90 15.75
CA ASP A 535 27.49 -13.76 15.55
C ASP A 535 28.68 -14.13 14.67
N ARG A 536 29.20 -15.37 14.75
CA ARG A 536 30.21 -15.85 13.79
C ARG A 536 29.68 -15.88 12.36
N SER A 537 28.42 -16.26 12.16
CA SER A 537 27.78 -16.19 10.84
C SER A 537 27.58 -14.74 10.40
N SER A 538 27.19 -13.83 11.31
CA SER A 538 27.11 -12.40 11.04
C SER A 538 28.46 -11.79 10.63
N ILE A 539 29.55 -12.17 11.30
CA ILE A 539 30.92 -11.78 10.95
C ILE A 539 31.29 -12.31 9.56
N PHE A 540 31.06 -13.59 9.29
CA PHE A 540 31.32 -14.19 7.97
C PHE A 540 30.55 -13.50 6.83
N MET A 541 29.25 -13.26 7.03
CA MET A 541 28.42 -12.58 6.03
C MET A 541 28.85 -11.12 5.82
N ARG A 542 29.33 -10.45 6.88
CA ARG A 542 29.92 -9.10 6.78
C ARG A 542 31.20 -9.10 5.96
N GLU A 543 32.09 -10.07 6.19
CA GLU A 543 33.32 -10.24 5.40
C GLU A 543 33.01 -10.55 3.93
N ALA A 544 32.05 -11.44 3.66
CA ALA A 544 31.61 -11.77 2.30
C ALA A 544 30.99 -10.55 1.59
N LYS A 545 30.13 -9.78 2.27
CA LYS A 545 29.52 -8.55 1.72
C LYS A 545 30.56 -7.46 1.46
N LYS A 546 31.53 -7.28 2.38
CA LYS A 546 32.67 -6.38 2.17
C LYS A 546 33.49 -6.80 0.95
N ALA A 547 33.75 -8.10 0.79
CA ALA A 547 34.48 -8.63 -0.36
C ALA A 547 33.72 -8.45 -1.70
N LEU A 548 32.38 -8.55 -1.69
CA LEU A 548 31.56 -8.42 -2.91
C LEU A 548 31.21 -6.96 -3.26
N HIS A 549 31.01 -6.09 -2.27
CA HIS A 549 30.36 -4.79 -2.46
C HIS A 549 31.14 -3.59 -1.88
N ASP A 550 32.27 -3.83 -1.20
CA ASP A 550 33.13 -2.78 -0.61
C ASP A 550 32.41 -1.80 0.34
N LEU A 551 31.35 -2.28 1.01
CA LEU A 551 30.58 -1.50 1.98
C LEU A 551 31.08 -1.75 3.41
N GLU A 552 31.63 -0.71 4.05
CA GLU A 552 31.94 -0.69 5.48
C GLU A 552 30.75 -0.18 6.30
N GLU A 553 29.74 -1.02 6.52
CA GLU A 553 28.62 -0.66 7.39
C GLU A 553 28.90 -1.02 8.86
N SER A 554 28.79 -0.03 9.76
CA SER A 554 28.79 -0.22 11.21
C SER A 554 27.35 -0.41 11.71
N GLY A 555 26.86 -1.66 11.71
CA GLY A 555 25.54 -2.01 12.25
C GLY A 555 25.33 -3.52 12.39
N GLN A 556 24.45 -3.94 13.31
CA GLN A 556 23.94 -5.31 13.37
C GLN A 556 23.06 -5.57 12.14
N PHE A 557 23.23 -6.74 11.51
CA PHE A 557 22.49 -7.18 10.34
C PHE A 557 20.96 -7.16 10.59
N PRO A 558 20.14 -6.50 9.74
CA PRO A 558 18.74 -6.87 9.57
C PRO A 558 18.67 -8.13 8.70
N GLY A 559 17.90 -9.12 9.16
CA GLY A 559 18.06 -10.54 8.85
C GLY A 559 17.92 -11.00 7.39
N PRO A 560 18.96 -11.64 6.85
CA PRO A 560 18.87 -12.73 5.87
C PRO A 560 18.97 -14.12 6.55
N ILE A 561 19.00 -14.16 7.89
CA ILE A 561 19.18 -15.37 8.70
C ILE A 561 17.94 -16.29 8.60
N GLN A 562 16.83 -15.79 8.07
CA GLN A 562 15.54 -16.50 7.98
C GLN A 562 15.59 -17.74 7.07
N GLU A 563 16.36 -17.73 5.97
CA GLU A 563 16.48 -18.90 5.08
C GLU A 563 17.33 -20.02 5.72
N LEU A 564 18.44 -19.67 6.38
CA LEU A 564 19.30 -20.65 7.08
C LEU A 564 18.62 -21.22 8.33
N ILE A 565 17.84 -20.38 9.04
CA ILE A 565 16.99 -20.83 10.15
C ILE A 565 15.90 -21.74 9.61
N GLN A 566 15.20 -21.39 8.52
CA GLN A 566 14.18 -22.27 7.93
C GLN A 566 14.73 -23.64 7.51
N GLU A 567 15.90 -23.72 6.89
CA GLU A 567 16.51 -25.01 6.54
C GLU A 567 16.92 -25.83 7.77
N THR A 568 17.46 -25.16 8.80
CA THR A 568 17.83 -25.81 10.07
C THR A 568 16.60 -26.25 10.85
N GLU A 569 15.51 -25.50 10.80
CA GLU A 569 14.21 -25.78 11.42
C GLU A 569 13.45 -26.90 10.71
N GLN A 570 13.51 -26.97 9.38
CA GLN A 570 13.01 -28.13 8.64
C GLN A 570 13.81 -29.39 9.01
N GLY A 571 15.12 -29.27 9.21
CA GLY A 571 15.97 -30.35 9.72
C GLY A 571 15.62 -30.79 11.15
N LEU A 572 15.43 -29.84 12.06
CA LEU A 572 15.08 -30.08 13.46
C LEU A 572 13.63 -30.57 13.63
N GLY A 573 12.69 -30.08 12.83
CA GLY A 573 11.31 -30.55 12.78
C GLY A 573 11.21 -32.01 12.32
N ARG A 574 12.04 -32.41 11.34
CA ARG A 574 12.18 -33.82 10.92
C ARG A 574 12.82 -34.69 12.02
N LEU A 575 13.81 -34.16 12.74
CA LEU A 575 14.42 -34.84 13.90
C LEU A 575 13.43 -34.99 15.07
N TYR A 576 12.58 -33.99 15.29
CA TYR A 576 11.52 -33.99 16.29
C TYR A 576 10.43 -35.03 15.96
N PHE A 577 10.06 -35.16 14.69
CA PHE A 577 9.16 -36.22 14.21
C PHE A 577 9.76 -37.63 14.37
N LEU A 578 11.06 -37.78 14.14
CA LEU A 578 11.80 -39.04 14.37
C LEU A 578 11.87 -39.44 15.85
N LEU A 579 11.95 -38.47 16.77
CA LEU A 579 12.02 -38.72 18.22
C LEU A 579 10.66 -39.02 18.87
N LEU A 580 9.54 -38.67 18.23
CA LEU A 580 8.19 -38.88 18.76
C LEU A 580 7.50 -40.15 18.27
N GLY A 581 8.16 -40.96 17.43
CA GLY A 581 7.82 -42.37 17.17
C GLY A 581 6.34 -42.65 16.89
N ASP A 582 5.86 -42.37 15.68
CA ASP A 582 4.65 -43.03 15.17
C ASP A 582 5.06 -44.38 14.55
N THR A 583 4.83 -45.46 15.29
CA THR A 583 5.28 -46.83 14.95
C THR A 583 4.34 -47.58 14.00
N ARG A 584 3.40 -46.91 13.31
CA ARG A 584 2.40 -47.61 12.49
C ARG A 584 2.82 -48.04 11.08
N SER A 585 4.06 -47.79 10.63
CA SER A 585 4.55 -48.45 9.40
C SER A 585 6.08 -48.62 9.39
N ASN A 586 6.54 -49.87 9.47
CA ASN A 586 7.96 -50.23 9.50
C ASN A 586 8.72 -49.97 8.19
N GLU A 587 8.03 -49.74 7.07
CA GLU A 587 8.68 -49.51 5.76
C GLU A 587 8.96 -48.02 5.48
N ALA A 588 8.19 -47.09 6.07
CA ALA A 588 8.43 -45.65 5.91
C ALA A 588 9.67 -45.16 6.70
N SER A 589 9.95 -45.78 7.85
CA SER A 589 11.02 -45.37 8.77
C SER A 589 12.43 -45.55 8.17
N ALA A 590 12.67 -46.61 7.41
CA ALA A 590 13.98 -46.89 6.82
C ALA A 590 14.36 -45.91 5.68
N SER A 591 13.39 -45.56 4.83
CA SER A 591 13.56 -44.57 3.75
C SER A 591 13.76 -43.15 4.30
N THR A 592 13.01 -42.77 5.34
CA THR A 592 13.17 -41.48 6.02
C THR A 592 14.49 -41.39 6.79
N PHE A 593 14.96 -42.48 7.39
CA PHE A 593 16.27 -42.55 8.07
C PHE A 593 17.44 -42.43 7.09
N GLN A 594 17.38 -43.11 5.93
CA GLN A 594 18.36 -42.95 4.85
C GLN A 594 18.38 -41.51 4.31
N SER A 595 17.21 -40.85 4.22
CA SER A 595 17.10 -39.46 3.79
C SER A 595 17.68 -38.45 4.80
N ALA A 596 17.48 -38.68 6.11
CA ALA A 596 18.09 -37.86 7.16
C ALA A 596 19.61 -38.04 7.24
N HIS A 597 20.10 -39.28 7.10
CA HIS A 597 21.53 -39.57 7.03
C HIS A 597 22.17 -38.96 5.78
N ALA A 598 21.50 -39.02 4.62
CA ALA A 598 21.95 -38.36 3.40
C ALA A 598 21.97 -36.83 3.54
N CYS A 599 20.99 -36.22 4.22
CA CYS A 599 20.96 -34.79 4.50
C CYS A 599 22.14 -34.35 5.41
N ILE A 600 22.42 -35.09 6.48
CA ILE A 600 23.56 -34.84 7.37
C ILE A 600 24.90 -35.03 6.63
N GLN A 601 25.01 -36.05 5.77
CA GLN A 601 26.20 -36.23 4.92
C GLN A 601 26.35 -35.11 3.89
N ASN A 602 25.26 -34.63 3.30
CA ASN A 602 25.28 -33.51 2.36
C ASN A 602 25.67 -32.19 3.03
N LEU A 603 25.14 -31.88 4.21
CA LEU A 603 25.58 -30.74 5.03
C LEU A 603 27.08 -30.81 5.37
N THR A 604 27.56 -32.01 5.70
CA THR A 604 28.99 -32.28 6.00
C THR A 604 29.88 -32.15 4.75
N ASN A 605 29.37 -32.56 3.58
CA ASN A 605 30.08 -32.46 2.30
C ASN A 605 30.05 -31.04 1.73
N HIS A 606 28.97 -30.28 1.95
CA HIS A 606 28.86 -28.87 1.56
C HIS A 606 29.85 -27.99 2.34
N THR A 607 29.99 -28.23 3.65
CA THR A 607 31.05 -27.59 4.47
C THR A 607 32.47 -27.99 4.03
N ARG A 608 32.67 -29.19 3.47
CA ARG A 608 33.96 -29.60 2.87
C ARG A 608 34.23 -28.93 1.52
N HIS A 609 33.21 -28.74 0.69
CA HIS A 609 33.36 -28.09 -0.62
C HIS A 609 33.65 -26.59 -0.48
N LEU A 610 33.00 -25.91 0.47
CA LEU A 610 33.27 -24.50 0.78
C LEU A 610 34.70 -24.27 1.29
N ARG A 611 35.34 -25.26 1.93
CA ARG A 611 36.76 -25.22 2.31
C ARG A 611 37.74 -25.39 1.14
N ARG A 612 37.30 -25.94 0.00
CA ARG A 612 38.16 -26.16 -1.19
C ARG A 612 38.19 -24.94 -2.12
N GLY A 613 37.26 -23.99 -1.97
CA GLY A 613 37.17 -22.77 -2.77
C GLY A 613 38.04 -21.59 -2.30
N VAL A 614 38.75 -21.73 -1.18
CA VAL A 614 39.65 -20.68 -0.66
C VAL A 614 41.10 -21.14 -0.84
N SER A 615 41.88 -20.32 -1.56
CA SER A 615 43.31 -20.52 -1.80
C SER A 615 44.03 -20.97 -0.52
N LYS A 616 44.71 -22.13 -0.61
CA LYS A 616 45.41 -22.81 0.50
C LYS A 616 46.50 -21.98 1.20
N ASN A 617 46.87 -20.80 0.68
CA ASN A 617 48.10 -20.11 1.10
C ASN A 617 47.96 -19.03 2.18
N THR A 618 46.77 -18.71 2.71
CA THR A 618 46.66 -17.57 3.65
C THR A 618 46.18 -17.93 5.06
N LEU A 619 45.60 -19.12 5.28
CA LEU A 619 45.04 -19.50 6.59
C LEU A 619 45.79 -20.64 7.30
N LEU A 620 46.68 -21.37 6.61
CA LEU A 620 47.37 -22.52 7.21
C LEU A 620 48.56 -22.15 8.12
N GLN A 621 49.05 -20.92 8.07
CA GLN A 621 50.27 -20.51 8.79
C GLN A 621 49.99 -19.96 10.20
N LYS A 622 48.72 -19.83 10.62
CA LYS A 622 48.34 -19.34 11.96
C LYS A 622 47.62 -20.38 12.83
N TYR A 623 47.45 -21.62 12.36
CA TYR A 623 46.58 -22.61 13.00
C TYR A 623 47.28 -23.93 13.40
N THR A 624 48.57 -23.87 13.72
CA THR A 624 49.31 -25.00 14.30
C THR A 624 49.88 -24.61 15.65
N GLN A 625 49.04 -24.61 16.67
CA GLN A 625 49.41 -24.98 18.05
C GLN A 625 48.13 -25.26 18.84
N GLY A 626 47.89 -26.56 19.05
CA GLY A 626 47.05 -27.19 20.07
C GLY A 626 45.70 -26.58 20.42
N GLU A 627 44.62 -27.15 19.90
CA GLU A 627 43.39 -27.43 20.68
C GLU A 627 42.44 -28.34 19.89
N SER A 628 41.71 -29.20 20.63
CA SER A 628 40.93 -30.32 20.13
C SER A 628 39.84 -29.94 19.12
N ASN A 629 39.77 -30.70 18.02
CA ASN A 629 38.78 -30.56 16.95
C ASN A 629 37.32 -30.77 17.46
N PRO A 630 36.46 -29.72 17.47
CA PRO A 630 35.09 -29.80 17.99
C PRO A 630 34.18 -30.75 17.21
N CYS A 631 34.46 -31.01 15.92
CA CYS A 631 33.70 -31.95 15.11
C CYS A 631 33.94 -33.41 15.53
N ARG A 632 35.09 -33.72 16.14
CA ARG A 632 35.33 -35.04 16.76
C ARG A 632 34.55 -35.20 18.07
N LEU A 633 34.39 -34.12 18.84
CA LEU A 633 33.59 -34.12 20.08
C LEU A 633 32.09 -34.31 19.80
N LEU A 634 31.56 -33.64 18.77
CA LEU A 634 30.16 -33.82 18.34
C LEU A 634 29.89 -35.22 17.79
N ARG A 635 30.81 -35.76 16.98
CA ARG A 635 30.72 -37.14 16.48
C ARG A 635 30.79 -38.16 17.62
N GLY A 636 31.71 -37.98 18.57
CA GLY A 636 31.82 -38.85 19.74
C GLY A 636 30.58 -38.78 20.65
N ALA A 637 29.99 -37.60 20.85
CA ALA A 637 28.77 -37.45 21.65
C ALA A 637 27.55 -38.13 21.01
N VAL A 638 27.42 -38.08 19.68
CA VAL A 638 26.35 -38.75 18.92
C VAL A 638 26.57 -40.27 18.88
N GLU A 639 27.80 -40.74 18.67
CA GLU A 639 28.13 -42.18 18.69
C GLU A 639 27.95 -42.81 20.09
N ILE A 640 28.21 -42.05 21.17
CA ILE A 640 27.97 -42.50 22.56
C ILE A 640 26.47 -42.53 22.90
N ALA A 641 25.69 -41.56 22.42
CA ALA A 641 24.24 -41.56 22.62
C ALA A 641 23.55 -42.73 21.88
N LEU A 642 23.98 -43.03 20.65
CA LEU A 642 23.39 -44.08 19.83
C LEU A 642 23.83 -45.51 20.24
N SER A 643 25.01 -45.68 20.83
CA SER A 643 25.53 -47.01 21.23
C SER A 643 25.02 -47.52 22.58
N ARG A 644 24.49 -46.64 23.43
CA ARG A 644 23.91 -47.03 24.73
C ARG A 644 22.45 -47.50 24.64
N ASP A 645 21.66 -46.95 23.74
CA ASP A 645 20.25 -47.31 23.60
C ASP A 645 20.03 -48.63 22.84
N PHE A 646 20.98 -49.07 22.01
CA PHE A 646 20.84 -50.32 21.24
C PHE A 646 21.08 -51.59 22.06
N ARG A 647 21.81 -51.54 23.19
CA ARG A 647 22.08 -52.73 24.03
C ARG A 647 20.96 -53.09 25.00
N LEU A 648 19.93 -52.25 25.14
CA LEU A 648 18.80 -52.50 26.04
C LEU A 648 17.59 -53.15 25.33
N LEU A 649 17.62 -53.29 24.00
CA LEU A 649 16.50 -53.82 23.20
C LEU A 649 16.67 -55.27 22.72
N GLU A 650 17.84 -55.88 22.90
CA GLU A 650 18.07 -57.30 22.59
C GLU A 650 18.06 -58.14 23.87
N GLY A 651 16.87 -58.43 24.39
CA GLY A 651 16.74 -59.23 25.61
C GLY A 651 15.33 -59.74 25.88
N LYS A 652 14.99 -60.87 25.23
CA LYS A 652 13.86 -61.78 25.50
C LYS A 652 12.47 -61.35 25.03
N HIS A 653 12.12 -61.79 23.82
CA HIS A 653 10.73 -62.14 23.48
C HIS A 653 10.61 -63.66 23.47
N ASP A 654 9.76 -64.19 24.34
CA ASP A 654 9.21 -65.54 24.22
C ASP A 654 7.68 -65.44 24.13
N ASN A 655 7.12 -66.36 23.35
CA ASN A 655 5.80 -66.28 22.75
C ASN A 655 4.61 -66.46 23.72
N ARG A 656 3.46 -65.92 23.26
CA ARG A 656 2.04 -66.38 23.43
C ARG A 656 1.13 -65.42 24.23
N PHE A 657 0.15 -64.80 23.56
CA PHE A 657 -1.30 -65.06 23.70
C PHE A 657 -2.17 -63.95 23.02
N THR A 658 -2.97 -64.44 22.08
CA THR A 658 -4.29 -64.10 21.52
C THR A 658 -5.19 -63.00 22.16
N ILE A 659 -5.68 -62.11 21.29
CA ILE A 659 -7.01 -61.44 21.13
C ILE A 659 -7.73 -60.80 22.34
N GLY A 660 -8.17 -59.55 22.15
CA GLY A 660 -9.32 -58.96 22.84
C GLY A 660 -9.63 -57.54 22.36
N VAL A 661 -10.71 -57.39 21.59
CA VAL A 661 -11.29 -56.13 21.13
C VAL A 661 -11.92 -55.38 22.33
N LEU A 662 -11.57 -54.10 22.49
CA LEU A 662 -12.47 -52.95 22.73
C LEU A 662 -11.72 -51.65 22.45
#